data_AF-X5LQ00-F1
#
_entry.id   AF-X5LQ00-F1
#
_cell.length_a   1.000
_cell.length_b   1.000
_cell.length_c   1.000
_cell.angle_alpha   90.00
_cell.angle_beta   90.00
_cell.angle_gamma   90.00
#
_symmetry.space_group_name_H-M   'P 1'
#
loop_
_entity.id
_entity.type
_entity.pdbx_description
1 polymer ?
#
loop_
_entity_poly.entity_id
_entity_poly.type
_entity_poly.pdbx_seq_one_letter_code
_entity_poly.pdbx_strand_id
1 'polypeptide(L)'
;MPTCLRAYIRETYSVKMWFHRTNIIWILISFSCMTSCHSTNQTVTAGAGSSSPVDKLADIVTKMQSLARLVNGISLEIGFIDGSIPSDDAIAELLYTDPSKLQEMMSVNSSVANRITNGFDTIYSDISSAPDNVKIMEKRLAVLEDISLILDTVSLEKVDSKDYGTKLRDVGEFVNKFTQIHEKYWTEMKKYLDDMHRIFTHLVTDSPTDSEIEQTVESFPDYVKTFENVQKAVPYFEQVVTVLRRAKEIDNMFLVFRPLIFESQLRSQLASTGKYDQESIDLLGKLFEDVLEFSQDSKSFLENLESIENLIWSKATTTNLPVQLMIGFTEGSKDIELLQESSGSILNSSRVSSSLETAFKSFGSFGKDISNFESSWKSTLKRANQSSLDEMKNMLKIMSSLSYFKSVSAHLEAITKCDASGSSSTESLTELPVIYANMKFLDQGLKMQSSFDYINQFKDLSLLITRFTIGPEKDKIQEARSVIAWFNVQNANRIQNARKFVSDFEKLQTSMTKLGDLLKIVGESFSKIEGYQKMITDPKHLSFYQCLTAAKDKEGGVRALLENFAVFRAIPSSTIANTKLVVDGITDSQHKLQALRSMALKMKSVDGREALALKTSFPDSQKIAFDLGLAVLGVSTIKKVIDNRSELAPLTKELKDIEEAAGNSTEDISTLQDLKSSVISMFKGIDDFLSSDFSSDGKIFEEAAKIPGIAGFNYKSLKAAVEAVDTTGKFSGIVNALEVITNLDLDFEKYDIKSASSSLKALDAFFNKYEATLFPPTTTIPPATPLSSPAPSNQSPPSQPQPGPRGSSPPAPSAPSAPETDTNSLALVDLTDSPADPTPEVSGFMWFILISYILFFVMGTAGTVFFVKRFLKTGQNVKPKTPKKKINGNSSAKDDVTSHHNSDPLRSARS
;
A
#
# COMPACT_ATOMS: atom_id res chain seq x y z
N MET A 1 -14.66 4.98 44.64
CA MET A 1 -13.37 5.44 44.07
C MET A 1 -12.31 4.34 44.22
N PRO A 2 -12.41 3.24 43.46
CA PRO A 2 -11.18 2.66 42.85
C PRO A 2 -11.38 1.83 41.56
N THR A 3 -10.48 1.96 40.56
CA THR A 3 -10.13 0.83 39.65
C THR A 3 -8.86 1.07 38.81
N CYS A 4 -8.63 2.27 38.26
CA CYS A 4 -7.59 2.47 37.22
C CYS A 4 -6.12 2.28 37.67
N LEU A 5 -5.81 2.31 38.97
CA LEU A 5 -4.41 2.28 39.44
C LEU A 5 -3.78 0.87 39.51
N ARG A 6 -4.54 -0.21 39.26
CA ARG A 6 -4.00 -1.60 39.28
C ARG A 6 -3.57 -2.14 37.91
N ALA A 7 -3.94 -1.48 36.80
CA ALA A 7 -3.48 -1.89 35.47
C ALA A 7 -2.04 -1.43 35.19
N TYR A 8 -1.73 -0.16 35.52
CA TYR A 8 -0.46 0.50 35.16
C TYR A 8 0.79 -0.07 35.84
N ILE A 9 0.62 -0.76 36.98
CA ILE A 9 1.72 -1.36 37.76
C ILE A 9 2.03 -2.80 37.29
N ARG A 10 1.16 -3.42 36.48
CA ARG A 10 1.35 -4.82 36.05
C ARG A 10 2.19 -4.96 34.77
N GLU A 11 2.10 -4.02 33.83
CA GLU A 11 2.88 -4.07 32.58
C GLU A 11 4.34 -3.64 32.77
N THR A 12 4.60 -2.68 33.65
CA THR A 12 5.96 -2.14 33.91
C THR A 12 6.92 -3.16 34.54
N TYR A 13 6.41 -4.23 35.16
CA TYR A 13 7.22 -5.33 35.69
C TYR A 13 7.54 -6.44 34.68
N SER A 14 6.76 -6.58 33.60
CA SER A 14 6.98 -7.66 32.61
C SER A 14 8.10 -7.33 31.62
N VAL A 15 8.25 -6.05 31.26
CA VAL A 15 9.25 -5.59 30.28
C VAL A 15 10.70 -5.70 30.82
N LYS A 16 10.91 -5.47 32.13
CA LYS A 16 12.23 -5.58 32.76
C LYS A 16 12.76 -7.02 32.86
N MET A 17 11.92 -8.04 32.76
CA MET A 17 12.36 -9.43 32.84
C MET A 17 12.80 -10.01 31.49
N TRP A 18 12.43 -9.36 30.38
CA TRP A 18 12.79 -9.79 29.03
C TRP A 18 14.22 -9.35 28.64
N PHE A 19 14.61 -8.12 29.01
CA PHE A 19 15.92 -7.54 28.68
C PHE A 19 17.13 -8.21 29.37
N HIS A 20 16.92 -9.02 30.42
CA HIS A 20 18.02 -9.66 31.14
C HIS A 20 18.34 -11.09 30.64
N ARG A 21 17.46 -11.72 29.86
CA ARG A 21 17.67 -13.07 29.31
C ARG A 21 18.32 -13.10 27.93
N THR A 22 18.13 -12.06 27.11
CA THR A 22 18.71 -11.98 25.75
C THR A 22 20.23 -11.74 25.75
N ASN A 23 20.76 -11.01 26.73
CA ASN A 23 22.21 -10.74 26.85
C ASN A 23 23.05 -11.92 27.38
N ILE A 24 22.44 -12.97 27.94
CA ILE A 24 23.16 -14.16 28.43
C ILE A 24 23.31 -15.23 27.32
N ILE A 25 22.41 -15.23 26.32
CA ILE A 25 22.44 -16.18 25.21
C ILE A 25 23.51 -15.80 24.16
N TRP A 26 23.78 -14.50 23.97
CA TRP A 26 24.83 -14.02 23.06
C TRP A 26 26.27 -14.23 23.54
N ILE A 27 26.48 -14.61 24.80
CA ILE A 27 27.83 -14.88 25.36
C ILE A 27 28.21 -16.37 25.24
N LEU A 28 27.25 -17.26 24.96
CA LEU A 28 27.49 -18.72 24.83
C LEU A 28 27.61 -19.23 23.38
N ILE A 29 27.39 -18.39 22.38
CA ILE A 29 27.52 -18.76 20.95
C ILE A 29 28.92 -18.43 20.39
N SER A 30 29.72 -17.65 21.13
CA SER A 30 31.02 -17.12 20.69
C SER A 30 32.23 -18.03 20.98
N PHE A 31 32.03 -19.31 21.32
CA PHE A 31 33.12 -20.19 21.81
C PHE A 31 33.13 -21.62 21.23
N SER A 32 32.78 -21.79 19.94
CA SER A 32 32.83 -23.11 19.27
C SER A 32 33.35 -23.10 17.83
N CYS A 33 34.09 -22.06 17.41
CA CYS A 33 34.82 -22.03 16.14
C CYS A 33 36.31 -21.78 16.33
N MET A 34 37.04 -22.75 16.91
CA MET A 34 38.50 -22.87 16.73
C MET A 34 38.99 -24.28 17.10
N THR A 35 39.00 -25.19 16.12
CA THR A 35 40.07 -26.18 15.85
C THR A 35 39.64 -27.15 14.75
N SER A 36 40.26 -27.07 13.57
CA SER A 36 40.83 -28.23 12.85
C SER A 36 41.32 -27.85 11.45
N CYS A 37 42.62 -27.60 11.35
CA CYS A 37 43.38 -27.87 10.12
C CYS A 37 44.30 -29.05 10.40
N HIS A 38 43.94 -30.26 9.95
CA HIS A 38 44.92 -31.25 9.51
C HIS A 38 44.31 -32.35 8.66
N SER A 39 45.07 -32.78 7.66
CA SER A 39 44.81 -33.99 6.89
C SER A 39 45.39 -35.21 7.59
N THR A 40 44.78 -36.38 7.39
CA THR A 40 45.51 -37.63 7.16
C THR A 40 44.61 -38.70 6.54
N ASN A 41 45.17 -39.47 5.61
CA ASN A 41 44.58 -40.74 5.16
C ASN A 41 44.56 -41.75 6.33
N GLN A 42 43.49 -42.54 6.48
CA GLN A 42 43.64 -43.94 6.89
C GLN A 42 42.44 -44.84 6.54
N THR A 43 42.74 -45.85 5.74
CA THR A 43 42.24 -47.24 5.77
C THR A 43 40.85 -47.54 6.36
N VAL A 44 39.98 -48.07 5.48
CA VAL A 44 38.81 -48.87 5.83
C VAL A 44 39.18 -49.99 6.80
N THR A 45 38.57 -50.00 7.99
CA THR A 45 38.44 -51.18 8.85
C THR A 45 36.98 -51.58 8.94
N ALA A 46 36.68 -52.84 8.65
CA ALA A 46 35.32 -53.36 8.62
C ALA A 46 34.77 -53.54 10.06
N GLY A 47 34.17 -52.48 10.60
CA GLY A 47 33.37 -52.53 11.82
C GLY A 47 31.92 -52.85 11.49
N ALA A 48 31.43 -54.03 11.91
CA ALA A 48 30.02 -54.40 11.81
C ALA A 48 29.16 -53.66 12.85
N GLY A 49 29.03 -52.34 12.70
CA GLY A 49 28.05 -51.53 13.42
C GLY A 49 26.68 -51.65 12.75
N SER A 50 25.64 -51.96 13.51
CA SER A 50 24.27 -51.94 13.00
C SER A 50 23.81 -50.48 12.83
N SER A 51 24.02 -49.91 11.62
CA SER A 51 23.39 -48.64 11.24
C SER A 51 21.88 -48.73 11.41
N SER A 52 21.26 -47.63 11.86
CA SER A 52 19.81 -47.62 12.06
C SER A 52 19.09 -47.78 10.70
N PRO A 53 17.85 -48.28 10.66
CA PRO A 53 17.09 -48.35 9.41
C PRO A 53 16.97 -47.00 8.69
N VAL A 54 16.98 -45.89 9.45
CA VAL A 54 16.93 -44.53 8.91
C VAL A 54 18.24 -44.14 8.23
N ASP A 55 19.39 -44.47 8.82
CA ASP A 55 20.71 -44.21 8.21
C ASP A 55 20.87 -45.01 6.90
N LYS A 56 20.45 -46.28 6.92
CA LYS A 56 20.45 -47.13 5.71
C LYS A 56 19.55 -46.56 4.62
N LEU A 57 18.35 -46.06 4.97
CA LEU A 57 17.47 -45.41 4.00
C LEU A 57 18.11 -44.15 3.42
N ALA A 58 18.78 -43.33 4.24
CA ALA A 58 19.46 -42.12 3.76
C ALA A 58 20.58 -42.45 2.76
N ASP A 59 21.40 -43.47 3.03
CA ASP A 59 22.43 -43.97 2.10
C ASP A 59 21.81 -44.46 0.78
N ILE A 60 20.68 -45.18 0.84
CA ILE A 60 19.99 -45.70 -0.35
C ILE A 60 19.36 -44.57 -1.17
N VAL A 61 18.68 -43.61 -0.52
CA VAL A 61 18.09 -42.44 -1.19
C VAL A 61 19.18 -41.61 -1.89
N THR A 62 20.33 -41.41 -1.27
CA THR A 62 21.48 -40.71 -1.88
C THR A 62 21.98 -41.42 -3.14
N LYS A 63 22.08 -42.75 -3.13
CA LYS A 63 22.43 -43.55 -4.32
C LYS A 63 21.37 -43.45 -5.41
N MET A 64 20.09 -43.48 -5.04
CA MET A 64 18.97 -43.36 -5.98
C MET A 64 18.87 -41.99 -6.63
N GLN A 65 19.08 -40.91 -5.87
CA GLN A 65 19.18 -39.56 -6.43
C GLN A 65 20.37 -39.45 -7.38
N SER A 66 21.52 -40.05 -7.04
CA SER A 66 22.69 -40.08 -7.92
C SER A 66 22.42 -40.89 -9.20
N LEU A 67 21.66 -41.99 -9.12
CA LEU A 67 21.23 -42.78 -10.27
C LEU A 67 20.22 -42.02 -11.15
N ALA A 68 19.19 -41.42 -10.56
CA ALA A 68 18.20 -40.61 -11.29
C ALA A 68 18.87 -39.42 -12.00
N ARG A 69 19.78 -38.71 -11.31
CA ARG A 69 20.66 -37.68 -11.89
C ARG A 69 21.40 -38.22 -13.11
N LEU A 70 22.10 -39.36 -12.98
CA LEU A 70 22.84 -39.98 -14.09
C LEU A 70 21.93 -40.30 -15.27
N VAL A 71 20.76 -40.92 -15.04
CA VAL A 71 19.81 -41.32 -16.10
C VAL A 71 19.19 -40.11 -16.80
N ASN A 72 18.82 -39.06 -16.06
CA ASN A 72 18.40 -37.78 -16.66
C ASN A 72 19.53 -37.13 -17.47
N GLY A 73 20.77 -37.17 -16.99
CA GLY A 73 21.94 -36.69 -17.74
C GLY A 73 22.14 -37.41 -19.08
N ILE A 74 22.05 -38.74 -19.09
CA ILE A 74 22.09 -39.54 -20.32
C ILE A 74 20.95 -39.13 -21.27
N SER A 75 19.72 -39.05 -20.75
CA SER A 75 18.55 -38.70 -21.57
C SER A 75 18.62 -37.29 -22.14
N LEU A 76 19.17 -36.33 -21.39
CA LEU A 76 19.30 -34.95 -21.79
C LEU A 76 20.38 -34.78 -22.87
N GLU A 77 21.51 -35.49 -22.74
CA GLU A 77 22.56 -35.52 -23.77
C GLU A 77 22.04 -36.14 -25.08
N ILE A 78 21.35 -37.29 -25.00
CA ILE A 78 20.73 -37.93 -26.18
C ILE A 78 19.75 -36.97 -26.86
N GLY A 79 18.87 -36.33 -26.08
CA GLY A 79 17.83 -35.47 -26.61
C GLY A 79 18.33 -34.14 -27.19
N PHE A 80 19.45 -33.62 -26.69
CA PHE A 80 20.14 -32.50 -27.34
C PHE A 80 20.80 -32.91 -28.65
N ILE A 81 21.53 -34.04 -28.67
CA ILE A 81 22.24 -34.55 -29.85
C ILE A 81 21.27 -34.81 -31.01
N ASP A 82 20.10 -35.40 -30.75
CA ASP A 82 19.14 -35.69 -31.82
C ASP A 82 18.01 -34.68 -32.00
N GLY A 83 17.92 -33.69 -31.11
CA GLY A 83 16.93 -32.63 -31.16
C GLY A 83 15.53 -33.06 -30.73
N SER A 84 15.35 -34.24 -30.12
CA SER A 84 14.09 -34.62 -29.46
C SER A 84 13.81 -33.81 -28.19
N ILE A 85 14.80 -33.11 -27.64
CA ILE A 85 14.64 -32.10 -26.59
C ILE A 85 15.05 -30.72 -27.15
N PRO A 86 14.11 -29.78 -27.35
CA PRO A 86 14.44 -28.41 -27.71
C PRO A 86 15.24 -27.71 -26.60
N SER A 87 16.30 -26.99 -26.97
CA SER A 87 17.18 -26.32 -26.01
C SER A 87 16.46 -25.29 -25.13
N ASP A 88 15.49 -24.56 -25.68
CA ASP A 88 14.69 -23.60 -24.92
C ASP A 88 13.77 -24.28 -23.90
N ASP A 89 13.20 -25.44 -24.23
CA ASP A 89 12.31 -26.18 -23.32
C ASP A 89 13.11 -26.73 -22.13
N ALA A 90 14.29 -27.31 -22.38
CA ALA A 90 15.18 -27.77 -21.32
C ALA A 90 15.66 -26.61 -20.41
N ILE A 91 16.03 -25.46 -20.99
CA ILE A 91 16.45 -24.28 -20.22
C ILE A 91 15.27 -23.69 -19.44
N ALA A 92 14.06 -23.70 -20.00
CA ALA A 92 12.86 -23.19 -19.35
C ALA A 92 12.49 -24.04 -18.12
N GLU A 93 12.47 -25.38 -18.28
CA GLU A 93 12.19 -26.30 -17.18
C GLU A 93 13.26 -26.19 -16.07
N LEU A 94 14.54 -26.09 -16.43
CA LEU A 94 15.65 -25.84 -15.48
C LEU A 94 15.47 -24.58 -14.63
N LEU A 95 14.97 -23.53 -15.27
CA LEU A 95 14.79 -22.22 -14.64
C LEU A 95 13.40 -22.07 -14.03
N TYR A 96 12.60 -23.15 -13.97
CA TYR A 96 11.22 -23.17 -13.48
C TYR A 96 10.34 -22.08 -14.11
N THR A 97 10.47 -21.91 -15.43
CA THR A 97 9.80 -20.88 -16.23
C THR A 97 9.23 -21.46 -17.52
N ASP A 98 8.39 -20.70 -18.21
CA ASP A 98 7.86 -21.06 -19.53
C ASP A 98 8.86 -20.68 -20.67
N PRO A 99 8.98 -21.47 -21.76
CA PRO A 99 9.88 -21.16 -22.88
C PRO A 99 9.63 -19.79 -23.54
N SER A 100 8.38 -19.32 -23.59
CA SER A 100 8.05 -17.99 -24.11
C SER A 100 8.63 -16.87 -23.22
N LYS A 101 8.71 -17.10 -21.90
CA LYS A 101 9.27 -16.14 -20.93
C LYS A 101 10.78 -15.99 -21.07
N LEU A 102 11.49 -16.98 -21.63
CA LEU A 102 12.90 -16.83 -22.01
C LEU A 102 13.08 -15.77 -23.11
N GLN A 103 12.18 -15.73 -24.10
CA GLN A 103 12.21 -14.71 -25.15
C GLN A 103 11.80 -13.34 -24.62
N GLU A 104 10.74 -13.27 -23.80
CA GLU A 104 10.30 -12.02 -23.15
C GLU A 104 11.43 -11.40 -22.31
N MET A 105 12.15 -12.22 -21.55
CA MET A 105 13.33 -11.79 -20.78
C MET A 105 14.44 -11.22 -21.65
N MET A 106 14.76 -11.85 -22.78
CA MET A 106 15.72 -11.32 -23.76
C MET A 106 15.21 -10.08 -24.51
N SER A 107 13.90 -9.81 -24.50
CA SER A 107 13.30 -8.63 -25.14
C SER A 107 13.24 -7.39 -24.26
N VAL A 108 13.46 -7.52 -22.94
CA VAL A 108 13.52 -6.38 -22.01
C VAL A 108 14.58 -5.39 -22.49
N ASN A 109 14.18 -4.13 -22.70
CA ASN A 109 15.12 -3.11 -23.14
C ASN A 109 15.95 -2.63 -21.95
N SER A 110 17.09 -3.25 -21.73
CA SER A 110 18.00 -2.95 -20.61
C SER A 110 18.61 -1.54 -20.66
N SER A 111 18.70 -0.91 -21.84
CA SER A 111 19.09 0.51 -21.92
C SER A 111 18.01 1.39 -21.27
N VAL A 112 16.74 1.15 -21.61
CA VAL A 112 15.60 1.84 -21.00
C VAL A 112 15.51 1.50 -19.51
N ALA A 113 15.62 0.23 -19.11
CA ALA A 113 15.54 -0.17 -17.71
C ALA A 113 16.61 0.50 -16.82
N ASN A 114 17.87 0.55 -17.28
CA ASN A 114 18.95 1.24 -16.58
C ASN A 114 18.75 2.77 -16.54
N ARG A 115 18.15 3.38 -17.57
CA ARG A 115 17.80 4.81 -17.56
C ARG A 115 16.77 5.13 -16.48
N ILE A 116 15.83 4.22 -16.18
CA ILE A 116 14.86 4.39 -15.09
C ILE A 116 15.58 4.56 -13.76
N THR A 117 16.39 3.57 -13.38
CA THR A 117 17.03 3.55 -12.06
C THR A 117 18.01 4.71 -11.90
N ASN A 118 18.81 4.99 -12.94
CA ASN A 118 19.84 6.01 -12.88
C ASN A 118 19.22 7.43 -12.90
N GLY A 119 18.19 7.66 -13.72
CA GLY A 119 17.52 8.97 -13.77
C GLY A 119 16.68 9.24 -12.53
N PHE A 120 16.02 8.24 -11.94
CA PHE A 120 15.38 8.40 -10.62
C PHE A 120 16.41 8.69 -9.52
N ASP A 121 17.55 8.01 -9.51
CA ASP A 121 18.62 8.25 -8.53
C ASP A 121 19.18 9.67 -8.65
N THR A 122 19.43 10.15 -9.89
CA THR A 122 19.82 11.54 -10.17
C THR A 122 18.76 12.54 -9.70
N ILE A 123 17.51 12.42 -10.15
CA ILE A 123 16.41 13.34 -9.78
C ILE A 123 16.18 13.36 -8.26
N TYR A 124 16.17 12.18 -7.62
CA TYR A 124 16.02 12.07 -6.18
C TYR A 124 17.19 12.72 -5.43
N SER A 125 18.42 12.46 -5.87
CA SER A 125 19.63 13.09 -5.33
C SER A 125 19.55 14.60 -5.43
N ASP A 126 19.24 15.14 -6.61
CA ASP A 126 19.26 16.58 -6.88
C ASP A 126 18.13 17.31 -6.13
N ILE A 127 16.91 16.75 -6.09
CA ILE A 127 15.78 17.30 -5.31
C ILE A 127 16.04 17.22 -3.79
N SER A 128 16.70 16.16 -3.30
CA SER A 128 16.96 15.96 -1.86
C SER A 128 18.11 16.82 -1.35
N SER A 129 19.21 16.85 -2.12
CA SER A 129 20.42 17.63 -1.83
C SER A 129 20.28 19.13 -2.15
N ALA A 130 19.21 19.53 -2.86
CA ALA A 130 18.86 20.92 -3.16
C ALA A 130 19.15 21.87 -1.97
N PRO A 131 19.96 22.92 -2.16
CA PRO A 131 20.33 23.83 -1.07
C PRO A 131 19.14 24.55 -0.42
N ASP A 132 19.34 25.10 0.78
CA ASP A 132 18.24 25.70 1.55
C ASP A 132 17.65 26.96 0.88
N ASN A 133 18.41 27.71 0.09
CA ASN A 133 17.90 28.84 -0.70
C ASN A 133 16.96 28.37 -1.84
N VAL A 134 17.25 27.24 -2.49
CA VAL A 134 16.33 26.57 -3.44
C VAL A 134 15.05 26.11 -2.71
N LYS A 135 15.17 25.47 -1.54
CA LYS A 135 14.00 25.04 -0.73
C LYS A 135 13.17 26.21 -0.18
N ILE A 136 13.79 27.39 0.03
CA ILE A 136 13.09 28.65 0.34
C ILE A 136 12.35 29.15 -0.90
N MET A 137 13.00 29.13 -2.06
CA MET A 137 12.42 29.54 -3.33
C MET A 137 11.20 28.67 -3.71
N GLU A 138 11.28 27.35 -3.58
CA GLU A 138 10.14 26.42 -3.78
C GLU A 138 8.92 26.82 -2.94
N LYS A 139 9.10 27.04 -1.63
CA LYS A 139 8.03 27.45 -0.71
C LYS A 139 7.45 28.81 -1.08
N ARG A 140 8.31 29.75 -1.50
CA ARG A 140 7.90 31.08 -1.91
C ARG A 140 7.09 31.05 -3.21
N LEU A 141 7.53 30.25 -4.18
CA LEU A 141 6.87 30.02 -5.44
C LEU A 141 5.48 29.37 -5.25
N ALA A 142 5.36 28.38 -4.36
CA ALA A 142 4.07 27.79 -3.98
C ALA A 142 3.08 28.83 -3.43
N VAL A 143 3.54 29.76 -2.59
CA VAL A 143 2.70 30.85 -2.06
C VAL A 143 2.30 31.85 -3.16
N LEU A 144 3.20 32.15 -4.11
CA LEU A 144 2.89 33.04 -5.25
C LEU A 144 1.84 32.42 -6.19
N GLU A 145 1.91 31.11 -6.42
CA GLU A 145 0.89 30.35 -7.17
C GLU A 145 -0.47 30.34 -6.44
N ASP A 146 -0.48 30.11 -5.12
CA ASP A 146 -1.71 30.18 -4.32
C ASP A 146 -2.32 31.60 -4.32
N ILE A 147 -1.50 32.67 -4.33
CA ILE A 147 -1.98 34.05 -4.49
C ILE A 147 -2.63 34.22 -5.86
N SER A 148 -1.97 33.77 -6.93
CA SER A 148 -2.49 33.86 -8.30
C SER A 148 -3.86 33.17 -8.44
N LEU A 149 -4.02 31.99 -7.84
CA LEU A 149 -5.27 31.24 -7.84
C LEU A 149 -6.41 31.93 -7.07
N ILE A 150 -6.11 32.64 -5.97
CA ILE A 150 -7.15 33.43 -5.28
C ILE A 150 -7.68 34.57 -6.16
N LEU A 151 -6.81 35.24 -6.92
CA LEU A 151 -7.17 36.39 -7.76
C LEU A 151 -8.17 36.02 -8.88
N ASP A 152 -8.13 34.79 -9.41
CA ASP A 152 -9.15 34.30 -10.34
C ASP A 152 -10.55 34.26 -9.71
N THR A 153 -10.60 33.89 -8.43
CA THR A 153 -11.85 33.54 -7.73
C THR A 153 -12.50 34.74 -7.05
N VAL A 154 -11.74 35.81 -6.76
CA VAL A 154 -12.23 36.99 -6.05
C VAL A 154 -11.62 38.29 -6.58
N SER A 155 -12.47 39.25 -6.94
CA SER A 155 -12.07 40.66 -7.05
C SER A 155 -11.91 41.29 -5.65
N LEU A 156 -10.68 41.39 -5.14
CA LEU A 156 -10.37 42.00 -3.82
C LEU A 156 -10.90 43.45 -3.70
N GLU A 157 -10.93 44.18 -4.81
CA GLU A 157 -11.49 45.54 -4.92
C GLU A 157 -13.01 45.62 -4.62
N LYS A 158 -13.75 44.52 -4.77
CA LYS A 158 -15.23 44.49 -4.65
C LYS A 158 -15.75 44.10 -3.25
N VAL A 159 -14.88 44.01 -2.26
CA VAL A 159 -15.28 43.72 -0.88
C VAL A 159 -15.96 44.95 -0.28
N ASP A 160 -17.29 44.99 -0.21
CA ASP A 160 -18.00 46.14 0.34
C ASP A 160 -18.01 46.13 1.89
N SER A 161 -17.04 46.83 2.48
CA SER A 161 -16.97 47.09 3.93
C SER A 161 -18.03 48.08 4.42
N LYS A 162 -18.58 48.95 3.56
CA LYS A 162 -19.49 50.03 3.94
C LYS A 162 -20.88 49.53 4.32
N ASP A 163 -21.37 48.50 3.65
CA ASP A 163 -22.65 47.88 4.01
C ASP A 163 -22.57 47.18 5.37
N TYR A 164 -21.52 46.38 5.60
CA TYR A 164 -21.26 45.77 6.92
C TYR A 164 -21.13 46.82 8.03
N GLY A 165 -20.36 47.89 7.82
CA GLY A 165 -20.23 48.99 8.79
C GLY A 165 -21.55 49.71 9.07
N THR A 166 -22.50 49.67 8.14
CA THR A 166 -23.86 50.18 8.32
C THR A 166 -24.71 49.22 9.17
N LYS A 167 -24.69 47.92 8.88
CA LYS A 167 -25.41 46.93 9.72
C LYS A 167 -24.83 46.78 11.12
N LEU A 168 -23.52 46.91 11.29
CA LEU A 168 -22.89 46.97 12.61
C LEU A 168 -23.41 48.15 13.46
N ARG A 169 -23.78 49.26 12.82
CA ARG A 169 -24.44 50.39 13.48
C ARG A 169 -25.88 50.07 13.89
N ASP A 170 -26.65 49.34 13.06
CA ASP A 170 -27.99 48.86 13.43
C ASP A 170 -27.93 47.92 14.66
N VAL A 171 -26.88 47.08 14.76
CA VAL A 171 -26.60 46.27 15.97
C VAL A 171 -26.34 47.14 17.20
N GLY A 172 -25.56 48.22 17.05
CA GLY A 172 -25.33 49.18 18.13
C GLY A 172 -26.58 49.97 18.55
N GLU A 173 -27.42 50.36 17.60
CA GLU A 173 -28.72 50.95 17.87
C GLU A 173 -29.60 49.96 18.65
N PHE A 174 -29.60 48.68 18.28
CA PHE A 174 -30.34 47.63 18.98
C PHE A 174 -29.88 47.46 20.43
N VAL A 175 -28.56 47.34 20.67
CA VAL A 175 -28.00 47.20 22.02
C VAL A 175 -28.39 48.39 22.89
N ASN A 176 -28.18 49.61 22.40
CA ASN A 176 -28.52 50.83 23.13
C ASN A 176 -30.03 50.94 23.41
N LYS A 177 -30.87 50.62 22.43
CA LYS A 177 -32.34 50.71 22.56
C LYS A 177 -32.89 49.66 23.51
N PHE A 178 -32.32 48.44 23.51
CA PHE A 178 -32.67 47.42 24.48
C PHE A 178 -32.37 47.93 25.90
N THR A 179 -31.15 48.40 26.17
CA THR A 179 -30.75 48.86 27.52
C THR A 179 -31.68 49.96 28.05
N GLN A 180 -31.98 50.97 27.24
CA GLN A 180 -32.90 52.05 27.62
C GLN A 180 -34.31 51.57 27.96
N ILE A 181 -34.85 50.60 27.22
CA ILE A 181 -36.20 50.05 27.48
C ILE A 181 -36.18 49.09 28.66
N HIS A 182 -35.08 48.32 28.82
CA HIS A 182 -34.86 47.42 29.94
C HIS A 182 -34.84 48.16 31.28
N GLU A 183 -33.92 49.11 31.43
CA GLU A 183 -33.74 49.90 32.66
C GLU A 183 -35.02 50.64 33.07
N LYS A 184 -35.78 51.15 32.09
CA LYS A 184 -36.91 52.05 32.35
C LYS A 184 -38.27 51.35 32.48
N TYR A 185 -38.50 50.24 31.78
CA TYR A 185 -39.85 49.66 31.64
C TYR A 185 -39.93 48.15 31.92
N TRP A 186 -38.82 47.41 32.00
CA TRP A 186 -38.87 45.95 32.10
C TRP A 186 -39.49 45.45 33.40
N THR A 187 -39.13 46.01 34.55
CA THR A 187 -39.65 45.56 35.85
C THR A 187 -41.18 45.65 35.92
N GLU A 188 -41.75 46.73 35.40
CA GLU A 188 -43.21 46.91 35.32
C GLU A 188 -43.84 45.98 34.28
N MET A 189 -43.27 45.89 33.07
CA MET A 189 -43.83 45.02 32.02
C MET A 189 -43.77 43.55 32.41
N LYS A 190 -42.64 43.08 32.98
CA LYS A 190 -42.50 41.73 33.50
C LYS A 190 -43.59 41.44 34.53
N LYS A 191 -43.79 42.35 35.49
CA LYS A 191 -44.89 42.23 36.46
C LYS A 191 -46.24 42.10 35.76
N TYR A 192 -46.57 42.97 34.79
CA TYR A 192 -47.85 42.90 34.08
C TYR A 192 -48.02 41.60 33.28
N LEU A 193 -46.95 41.06 32.70
CA LEU A 193 -46.96 39.79 31.96
C LEU A 193 -47.03 38.57 32.90
N ASP A 194 -46.37 38.61 34.05
CA ASP A 194 -46.44 37.58 35.09
C ASP A 194 -47.82 37.59 35.77
N ASP A 195 -48.38 38.76 36.06
CA ASP A 195 -49.77 38.93 36.53
C ASP A 195 -50.76 38.42 35.47
N MET A 196 -50.60 38.79 34.19
CA MET A 196 -51.40 38.28 33.08
C MET A 196 -51.28 36.76 32.95
N HIS A 197 -50.08 36.19 33.10
CA HIS A 197 -49.87 34.75 33.08
C HIS A 197 -50.50 34.05 34.28
N ARG A 198 -50.50 34.67 35.47
CA ARG A 198 -51.21 34.17 36.66
C ARG A 198 -52.72 34.15 36.43
N ILE A 199 -53.28 35.23 35.89
CA ILE A 199 -54.71 35.31 35.50
C ILE A 199 -55.05 34.20 34.51
N PHE A 200 -54.26 34.07 33.44
CA PHE A 200 -54.43 33.04 32.43
C PHE A 200 -54.34 31.61 33.00
N THR A 201 -53.49 31.38 34.01
CA THR A 201 -53.38 30.07 34.67
C THR A 201 -54.57 29.82 35.61
N HIS A 202 -55.05 30.85 36.32
CA HIS A 202 -56.20 30.78 37.21
C HIS A 202 -57.52 30.47 36.48
N LEU A 203 -57.67 31.01 35.27
CA LEU A 203 -58.85 30.79 34.42
C LEU A 203 -58.90 29.40 33.77
N VAL A 204 -57.76 28.70 33.70
CA VAL A 204 -57.67 27.33 33.16
C VAL A 204 -57.96 26.32 34.28
N THR A 205 -59.24 26.20 34.64
CA THR A 205 -59.76 25.23 35.60
C THR A 205 -60.80 24.32 34.94
N ASP A 206 -60.65 23.01 35.15
CA ASP A 206 -61.62 22.02 34.69
C ASP A 206 -62.83 21.99 35.64
N SER A 207 -63.96 22.57 35.19
CA SER A 207 -65.25 22.58 35.92
C SER A 207 -65.22 23.28 37.30
N PRO A 208 -64.91 24.59 37.38
CA PRO A 208 -64.91 25.34 38.64
C PRO A 208 -66.28 25.33 39.34
N THR A 209 -66.27 25.27 40.67
CA THR A 209 -67.45 25.36 41.55
C THR A 209 -68.01 26.79 41.59
N ASP A 210 -69.26 26.96 42.04
CA ASP A 210 -69.89 28.29 42.09
C ASP A 210 -69.11 29.27 42.98
N SER A 211 -68.58 28.80 44.12
CA SER A 211 -67.79 29.64 45.04
C SER A 211 -66.43 30.06 44.45
N GLU A 212 -65.75 29.18 43.70
CA GLU A 212 -64.53 29.55 42.97
C GLU A 212 -64.82 30.59 41.87
N ILE A 213 -66.01 30.55 41.26
CA ILE A 213 -66.43 31.53 40.26
C ILE A 213 -66.78 32.87 40.89
N GLU A 214 -67.45 32.90 42.05
CA GLU A 214 -67.69 34.14 42.78
C GLU A 214 -66.37 34.88 43.09
N GLN A 215 -65.38 34.16 43.65
CA GLN A 215 -64.03 34.71 43.91
C GLN A 215 -63.31 35.15 42.62
N THR A 216 -63.50 34.40 41.53
CA THR A 216 -62.95 34.74 40.21
C THR A 216 -63.57 36.03 39.66
N VAL A 217 -64.87 36.23 39.82
CA VAL A 217 -65.60 37.44 39.38
C VAL A 217 -65.17 38.68 40.17
N GLU A 218 -64.95 38.56 41.48
CA GLU A 218 -64.40 39.65 42.30
C GLU A 218 -63.04 40.14 41.78
N SER A 219 -62.26 39.26 41.15
CA SER A 219 -60.95 39.57 40.57
C SER A 219 -61.00 40.18 39.17
N PHE A 220 -62.16 40.19 38.49
CA PHE A 220 -62.27 40.66 37.10
C PHE A 220 -61.84 42.12 36.85
N PRO A 221 -62.11 43.10 37.74
CA PRO A 221 -61.59 44.47 37.58
C PRO A 221 -60.05 44.52 37.55
N ASP A 222 -59.38 43.70 38.35
CA ASP A 222 -57.91 43.60 38.33
C ASP A 222 -57.40 42.89 37.07
N TYR A 223 -58.18 41.97 36.49
CA TYR A 223 -57.85 41.34 35.21
C TYR A 223 -57.90 42.35 34.06
N VAL A 224 -58.98 43.13 33.99
CA VAL A 224 -59.15 44.24 33.03
C VAL A 224 -57.98 45.23 33.15
N LYS A 225 -57.68 45.68 34.37
CA LYS A 225 -56.55 46.58 34.65
C LYS A 225 -55.20 45.98 34.23
N THR A 226 -55.00 44.68 34.40
CA THR A 226 -53.78 43.98 33.97
C THR A 226 -53.67 43.95 32.45
N PHE A 227 -54.74 43.62 31.74
CA PHE A 227 -54.77 43.65 30.27
C PHE A 227 -54.53 45.06 29.72
N GLU A 228 -55.14 46.10 30.30
CA GLU A 228 -54.84 47.48 29.93
C GLU A 228 -53.36 47.84 30.10
N ASN A 229 -52.74 47.42 31.20
CA ASN A 229 -51.33 47.71 31.48
C ASN A 229 -50.40 46.98 30.49
N VAL A 230 -50.69 45.72 30.15
CA VAL A 230 -49.97 44.99 29.09
C VAL A 230 -50.13 45.71 27.75
N GLN A 231 -51.34 46.08 27.35
CA GLN A 231 -51.62 46.77 26.09
C GLN A 231 -50.90 48.13 26.01
N LYS A 232 -50.85 48.89 27.11
CA LYS A 232 -50.10 50.15 27.22
C LYS A 232 -48.58 49.95 27.15
N ALA A 233 -48.05 48.81 27.58
CA ALA A 233 -46.62 48.55 27.63
C ALA A 233 -46.03 47.99 26.32
N VAL A 234 -46.81 47.28 25.50
CA VAL A 234 -46.36 46.66 24.23
C VAL A 234 -45.66 47.63 23.26
N PRO A 235 -46.11 48.88 23.04
CA PRO A 235 -45.43 49.84 22.15
C PRO A 235 -43.99 50.21 22.54
N TYR A 236 -43.58 50.02 23.81
CA TYR A 236 -42.18 50.23 24.21
C TYR A 236 -41.26 49.11 23.70
N PHE A 237 -41.77 47.88 23.64
CA PHE A 237 -41.00 46.70 23.22
C PHE A 237 -41.04 46.51 21.70
N GLU A 238 -42.11 46.96 21.02
CA GLU A 238 -42.14 47.03 19.56
C GLU A 238 -40.98 47.87 18.98
N GLN A 239 -40.55 48.93 19.68
CA GLN A 239 -39.37 49.70 19.30
C GLN A 239 -38.11 48.82 19.33
N VAL A 240 -37.90 48.04 20.40
CA VAL A 240 -36.76 47.10 20.53
C VAL A 240 -36.80 46.03 19.42
N VAL A 241 -37.97 45.43 19.18
CA VAL A 241 -38.14 44.40 18.12
C VAL A 241 -37.88 44.97 16.72
N THR A 242 -38.23 46.24 16.48
CA THR A 242 -38.00 46.92 15.21
C THR A 242 -36.51 47.15 14.94
N VAL A 243 -35.72 47.53 15.95
CA VAL A 243 -34.26 47.65 15.79
C VAL A 243 -33.59 46.27 15.73
N LEU A 244 -34.06 45.28 16.51
CA LEU A 244 -33.58 43.89 16.43
C LEU A 244 -33.74 43.31 15.01
N ARG A 245 -34.85 43.61 14.33
CA ARG A 245 -35.08 43.15 12.95
C ARG A 245 -34.01 43.69 12.00
N ARG A 246 -33.68 44.99 12.08
CA ARG A 246 -32.60 45.60 11.29
C ARG A 246 -31.21 45.05 11.67
N ALA A 247 -30.94 44.91 12.96
CA ALA A 247 -29.68 44.34 13.46
C ALA A 247 -29.43 42.91 12.96
N LYS A 248 -30.50 42.10 12.78
CA LYS A 248 -30.43 40.75 12.21
C LYS A 248 -30.13 40.70 10.71
N GLU A 249 -30.16 41.82 9.99
CA GLU A 249 -29.80 41.88 8.57
C GLU A 249 -28.27 41.78 8.34
N ILE A 250 -27.46 41.76 9.42
CA ILE A 250 -26.02 41.47 9.37
C ILE A 250 -25.70 39.98 9.05
N ASP A 251 -26.71 39.11 8.97
CA ASP A 251 -26.59 37.65 8.83
C ASP A 251 -25.67 37.23 7.67
N ASN A 252 -24.55 36.58 8.02
CA ASN A 252 -23.48 36.16 7.13
C ASN A 252 -22.76 37.26 6.34
N MET A 253 -23.03 38.56 6.58
CA MET A 253 -22.33 39.64 5.88
C MET A 253 -20.82 39.63 6.14
N PHE A 254 -20.36 39.08 7.28
CA PHE A 254 -18.94 38.92 7.58
C PHE A 254 -18.19 38.05 6.55
N LEU A 255 -18.90 37.19 5.78
CA LEU A 255 -18.31 36.35 4.75
C LEU A 255 -17.63 37.15 3.63
N VAL A 256 -18.04 38.41 3.38
CA VAL A 256 -17.43 39.26 2.35
C VAL A 256 -15.95 39.53 2.62
N PHE A 257 -15.51 39.46 3.88
CA PHE A 257 -14.12 39.67 4.28
C PHE A 257 -13.25 38.42 4.16
N ARG A 258 -13.83 37.23 3.95
CA ARG A 258 -13.09 35.96 3.84
C ARG A 258 -11.91 36.00 2.85
N PRO A 259 -12.00 36.66 1.68
CA PRO A 259 -10.87 36.79 0.76
C PRO A 259 -9.72 37.62 1.34
N LEU A 260 -10.02 38.69 2.10
CA LEU A 260 -9.01 39.49 2.80
C LEU A 260 -8.26 38.66 3.85
N ILE A 261 -8.97 37.73 4.53
CA ILE A 261 -8.34 36.83 5.51
C ILE A 261 -7.35 35.88 4.82
N PHE A 262 -7.76 35.25 3.71
CA PHE A 262 -6.89 34.34 2.97
C PHE A 262 -5.69 35.04 2.35
N GLU A 263 -5.92 36.21 1.73
CA GLU A 263 -4.83 37.00 1.16
C GLU A 263 -3.85 37.45 2.27
N SER A 264 -4.33 37.89 3.44
CA SER A 264 -3.46 38.19 4.58
C SER A 264 -2.68 36.98 5.08
N GLN A 265 -3.25 35.78 5.04
CA GLN A 265 -2.54 34.56 5.41
C GLN A 265 -1.43 34.22 4.41
N LEU A 266 -1.71 34.28 3.10
CA LEU A 266 -0.70 34.07 2.06
C LEU A 266 0.38 35.15 2.08
N ARG A 267 0.03 36.43 2.28
CA ARG A 267 1.00 37.51 2.47
C ARG A 267 1.88 37.31 3.69
N SER A 268 1.31 36.79 4.79
CA SER A 268 2.09 36.41 5.98
C SER A 268 3.05 35.27 5.71
N GLN A 269 2.63 34.26 4.93
CA GLN A 269 3.50 33.17 4.50
C GLN A 269 4.61 33.70 3.59
N LEU A 270 4.29 34.52 2.59
CA LEU A 270 5.25 35.15 1.68
C LEU A 270 6.27 36.01 2.42
N ALA A 271 5.84 36.79 3.42
CA ALA A 271 6.73 37.58 4.27
C ALA A 271 7.62 36.71 5.20
N SER A 272 7.16 35.50 5.55
CA SER A 272 7.94 34.53 6.35
C SER A 272 8.88 33.66 5.53
N THR A 273 8.65 33.50 4.22
CA THR A 273 9.63 32.87 3.33
C THR A 273 10.88 33.76 3.24
N GLY A 274 12.04 33.14 3.39
CA GLY A 274 13.32 33.85 3.34
C GLY A 274 13.61 34.47 1.98
N LYS A 275 14.75 35.17 1.90
CA LYS A 275 15.28 35.65 0.62
C LYS A 275 15.89 34.49 -0.15
N TYR A 276 15.87 34.63 -1.47
CA TYR A 276 16.51 33.78 -2.46
C TYR A 276 17.37 34.67 -3.37
N ASP A 277 18.23 34.05 -4.15
CA ASP A 277 19.15 34.68 -5.10
C ASP A 277 18.87 34.17 -6.52
N GLN A 278 19.51 34.75 -7.54
CA GLN A 278 19.33 34.32 -8.93
C GLN A 278 19.78 32.86 -9.15
N GLU A 279 20.88 32.46 -8.48
CA GLU A 279 21.39 31.09 -8.53
C GLU A 279 20.34 30.07 -8.06
N SER A 280 19.55 30.40 -7.03
CA SER A 280 18.40 29.60 -6.57
C SER A 280 17.31 29.45 -7.64
N ILE A 281 17.05 30.50 -8.43
CA ILE A 281 16.07 30.48 -9.51
C ILE A 281 16.57 29.58 -10.64
N ASP A 282 17.83 29.78 -11.04
CA ASP A 282 18.46 29.04 -12.14
C ASP A 282 18.58 27.54 -11.79
N LEU A 283 18.94 27.20 -10.55
CA LEU A 283 18.95 25.83 -10.04
C LEU A 283 17.55 25.21 -9.98
N LEU A 284 16.54 25.93 -9.47
CA LEU A 284 15.16 25.42 -9.44
C LEU A 284 14.58 25.23 -10.85
N GLY A 285 14.87 26.17 -11.76
CA GLY A 285 14.51 26.06 -13.17
C GLY A 285 15.14 24.82 -13.80
N LYS A 286 16.44 24.59 -13.59
CA LYS A 286 17.10 23.36 -14.04
C LYS A 286 16.46 22.10 -13.48
N LEU A 287 16.21 22.03 -12.17
CA LEU A 287 15.54 20.88 -11.54
C LEU A 287 14.15 20.61 -12.13
N PHE A 288 13.40 21.67 -12.48
CA PHE A 288 12.12 21.53 -13.17
C PHE A 288 12.30 20.96 -14.58
N GLU A 289 13.22 21.49 -15.39
CA GLU A 289 13.46 20.97 -16.75
C GLU A 289 14.01 19.52 -16.73
N ASP A 290 14.92 19.17 -15.81
CA ASP A 290 15.45 17.81 -15.65
C ASP A 290 14.32 16.80 -15.32
N VAL A 291 13.37 17.18 -14.47
CA VAL A 291 12.18 16.37 -14.13
C VAL A 291 11.20 16.28 -15.31
N LEU A 292 11.01 17.37 -16.06
CA LEU A 292 10.17 17.37 -17.25
C LEU A 292 10.76 16.50 -18.36
N GLU A 293 12.06 16.57 -18.64
CA GLU A 293 12.74 15.72 -19.62
C GLU A 293 12.57 14.24 -19.28
N PHE A 294 12.85 13.84 -18.03
CA PHE A 294 12.65 12.45 -17.59
C PHE A 294 11.17 12.03 -17.66
N SER A 295 10.24 12.96 -17.41
CA SER A 295 8.80 12.66 -17.48
C SER A 295 8.33 12.29 -18.90
N GLN A 296 9.00 12.76 -19.96
CA GLN A 296 8.63 12.45 -21.35
C GLN A 296 8.79 10.94 -21.65
N ASP A 297 9.79 10.29 -21.07
CA ASP A 297 10.03 8.85 -21.23
C ASP A 297 9.24 7.97 -20.24
N SER A 298 8.54 8.56 -19.28
CA SER A 298 7.83 7.86 -18.19
C SER A 298 6.89 6.74 -18.65
N LYS A 299 6.27 6.88 -19.83
CA LYS A 299 5.43 5.84 -20.43
C LYS A 299 6.26 4.62 -20.86
N SER A 300 7.37 4.83 -21.58
CA SER A 300 8.28 3.76 -21.99
C SER A 300 8.92 3.07 -20.78
N PHE A 301 9.23 3.87 -19.75
CA PHE A 301 9.69 3.37 -18.47
C PHE A 301 8.65 2.45 -17.79
N LEU A 302 7.38 2.86 -17.75
CA LEU A 302 6.31 2.06 -17.16
C LEU A 302 6.13 0.71 -17.87
N GLU A 303 6.04 0.72 -19.21
CA GLU A 303 5.91 -0.49 -20.04
C GLU A 303 7.07 -1.49 -19.81
N ASN A 304 8.28 -0.98 -19.58
CA ASN A 304 9.46 -1.78 -19.27
C ASN A 304 9.40 -2.40 -17.86
N LEU A 305 9.04 -1.61 -16.84
CA LEU A 305 8.87 -2.14 -15.47
C LEU A 305 7.70 -3.14 -15.37
N GLU A 306 6.62 -2.95 -16.14
CA GLU A 306 5.52 -3.92 -16.23
C GLU A 306 5.97 -5.23 -16.86
N SER A 307 6.84 -5.18 -17.88
CA SER A 307 7.46 -6.38 -18.46
C SER A 307 8.35 -7.11 -17.45
N ILE A 308 9.17 -6.37 -16.69
CA ILE A 308 9.99 -6.90 -15.59
C ILE A 308 9.12 -7.56 -14.50
N GLU A 309 8.05 -6.89 -14.07
CA GLU A 309 7.15 -7.40 -13.05
C GLU A 309 6.44 -8.68 -13.50
N ASN A 310 5.96 -8.72 -14.75
CA ASN A 310 5.33 -9.91 -15.34
C ASN A 310 6.26 -11.13 -15.37
N LEU A 311 7.54 -10.93 -15.66
CA LEU A 311 8.57 -11.98 -15.60
C LEU A 311 8.80 -12.49 -14.16
N ILE A 312 8.76 -11.59 -13.17
CA ILE A 312 8.88 -11.93 -11.75
C ILE A 312 7.66 -12.73 -11.28
N TRP A 313 6.45 -12.25 -11.59
CA TRP A 313 5.21 -12.94 -11.26
C TRP A 313 5.12 -14.31 -11.91
N SER A 314 5.51 -14.45 -13.18
CA SER A 314 5.49 -15.76 -13.84
C SER A 314 6.39 -16.75 -13.08
N LYS A 315 7.66 -16.40 -12.81
CA LYS A 315 8.59 -17.28 -12.08
C LYS A 315 8.16 -17.56 -10.64
N ALA A 316 7.47 -16.62 -10.00
CA ALA A 316 6.94 -16.80 -8.64
C ALA A 316 5.67 -17.67 -8.57
N THR A 317 4.98 -17.90 -9.69
CA THR A 317 3.70 -18.62 -9.76
C THR A 317 3.75 -19.91 -10.58
N THR A 318 4.83 -20.18 -11.32
CA THR A 318 5.06 -21.42 -12.09
C THR A 318 5.36 -22.67 -11.24
N THR A 319 4.98 -22.71 -9.96
CA THR A 319 5.13 -23.89 -9.08
C THR A 319 4.40 -25.15 -9.57
N ASN A 320 3.56 -25.01 -10.60
CA ASN A 320 2.74 -26.06 -11.19
C ASN A 320 3.15 -26.43 -12.63
N LEU A 321 4.31 -25.98 -13.13
CA LEU A 321 4.83 -26.46 -14.41
C LEU A 321 5.11 -27.97 -14.32
N PRO A 322 4.66 -28.79 -15.29
CA PRO A 322 4.97 -30.21 -15.31
C PRO A 322 6.45 -30.41 -15.62
N VAL A 323 7.22 -30.82 -14.60
CA VAL A 323 8.64 -31.17 -14.72
C VAL A 323 8.74 -32.54 -15.41
N GLN A 324 9.18 -32.58 -16.67
CA GLN A 324 9.27 -33.80 -17.48
C GLN A 324 10.72 -34.18 -17.81
N LEU A 325 11.54 -33.21 -18.19
CA LEU A 325 12.93 -33.39 -18.61
C LEU A 325 13.92 -33.44 -17.43
N MET A 326 13.54 -32.86 -16.28
CA MET A 326 14.42 -32.52 -15.16
C MET A 326 14.13 -33.31 -13.88
N ILE A 327 13.16 -34.24 -13.89
CA ILE A 327 12.62 -34.82 -12.66
C ILE A 327 13.62 -35.68 -11.86
N GLY A 328 14.70 -36.16 -12.47
CA GLY A 328 15.83 -36.80 -11.77
C GLY A 328 16.87 -35.83 -11.19
N PHE A 329 16.79 -34.53 -11.47
CA PHE A 329 17.65 -33.49 -10.91
C PHE A 329 17.00 -32.81 -9.70
N THR A 330 16.79 -33.60 -8.64
CA THR A 330 16.11 -33.18 -7.40
C THR A 330 16.77 -32.02 -6.64
N GLU A 331 18.05 -31.71 -6.89
CA GLU A 331 18.78 -30.53 -6.39
C GLU A 331 19.02 -29.45 -7.46
N GLY A 332 18.38 -29.55 -8.63
CA GLY A 332 18.43 -28.52 -9.69
C GLY A 332 19.81 -28.37 -10.34
N SER A 333 20.29 -27.12 -10.46
CA SER A 333 21.58 -26.79 -11.11
C SER A 333 22.77 -27.56 -10.54
N LYS A 334 22.78 -27.79 -9.22
CA LYS A 334 23.83 -28.56 -8.52
C LYS A 334 23.89 -30.01 -8.97
N ASP A 335 22.75 -30.63 -9.30
CA ASP A 335 22.73 -32.00 -9.82
C ASP A 335 23.38 -32.08 -11.21
N ILE A 336 23.27 -31.03 -12.02
CA ILE A 336 23.96 -30.92 -13.31
C ILE A 336 25.46 -30.71 -13.14
N GLU A 337 25.89 -29.88 -12.18
CA GLU A 337 27.32 -29.72 -11.87
C GLU A 337 27.95 -31.05 -11.42
N LEU A 338 27.21 -31.86 -10.65
CA LEU A 338 27.65 -33.17 -10.14
C LEU A 338 27.55 -34.33 -11.15
N LEU A 339 26.99 -34.14 -12.36
CA LEU A 339 26.84 -35.21 -13.36
C LEU A 339 28.16 -35.88 -13.70
N GLN A 340 29.22 -35.09 -13.89
CA GLN A 340 30.55 -35.59 -14.25
C GLN A 340 31.20 -36.38 -13.10
N GLU A 341 30.88 -36.10 -11.84
CA GLU A 341 31.43 -36.82 -10.68
C GLU A 341 30.61 -38.08 -10.34
N SER A 342 29.31 -38.09 -10.67
CA SER A 342 28.36 -39.14 -10.28
C SER A 342 28.56 -40.46 -11.04
N SER A 343 29.17 -40.44 -12.22
CA SER A 343 29.44 -41.66 -13.02
C SER A 343 30.47 -42.61 -12.40
N GLY A 344 31.35 -42.12 -11.54
CA GLY A 344 32.41 -42.92 -10.91
C GLY A 344 31.99 -43.68 -9.65
N SER A 345 30.95 -43.22 -8.94
CA SER A 345 30.53 -43.78 -7.64
C SER A 345 29.41 -44.83 -7.73
N ILE A 346 28.68 -44.87 -8.85
CA ILE A 346 27.51 -45.73 -9.07
C ILE A 346 27.89 -47.05 -9.75
N LEU A 347 28.95 -47.07 -10.56
CA LEU A 347 29.25 -48.15 -11.50
C LEU A 347 30.48 -48.96 -11.09
N ASN A 348 30.33 -50.28 -11.13
CA ASN A 348 31.44 -51.22 -10.89
C ASN A 348 32.40 -51.37 -12.11
N SER A 349 32.15 -50.68 -13.24
CA SER A 349 33.01 -50.70 -14.43
C SER A 349 33.68 -49.34 -14.65
N SER A 350 34.96 -49.23 -14.29
CA SER A 350 35.76 -48.02 -14.46
C SER A 350 35.88 -47.56 -15.92
N ARG A 351 35.73 -48.47 -16.89
CA ARG A 351 35.68 -48.14 -18.32
C ARG A 351 34.41 -47.39 -18.68
N VAL A 352 33.25 -47.90 -18.23
CA VAL A 352 31.96 -47.27 -18.50
C VAL A 352 31.88 -45.91 -17.79
N SER A 353 32.34 -45.82 -16.53
CA SER A 353 32.43 -44.53 -15.80
C SER A 353 33.24 -43.49 -16.56
N SER A 354 34.46 -43.82 -16.99
CA SER A 354 35.34 -42.85 -17.69
C SER A 354 34.77 -42.39 -19.05
N SER A 355 34.06 -43.27 -19.77
CA SER A 355 33.35 -42.88 -20.99
C SER A 355 32.15 -41.97 -20.71
N LEU A 356 31.42 -42.18 -19.62
CA LEU A 356 30.33 -41.28 -19.19
C LEU A 356 30.85 -39.92 -18.73
N GLU A 357 31.94 -39.87 -17.97
CA GLU A 357 32.65 -38.62 -17.60
C GLU A 357 33.04 -37.81 -18.85
N THR A 358 33.49 -38.52 -19.90
CA THR A 358 33.86 -37.92 -21.18
C THR A 358 32.65 -37.38 -21.93
N ALA A 359 31.54 -38.12 -21.97
CA ALA A 359 30.28 -37.65 -22.56
C ALA A 359 29.73 -36.42 -21.83
N PHE A 360 29.75 -36.40 -20.48
CA PHE A 360 29.17 -35.30 -19.71
C PHE A 360 30.04 -34.05 -19.55
N LYS A 361 31.20 -33.99 -20.22
CA LYS A 361 32.16 -32.89 -20.09
C LYS A 361 31.56 -31.48 -20.31
N SER A 362 30.50 -31.37 -21.12
CA SER A 362 29.79 -30.11 -21.36
C SER A 362 28.88 -29.68 -20.19
N PHE A 363 28.31 -30.62 -19.43
CA PHE A 363 27.37 -30.34 -18.34
C PHE A 363 28.01 -29.57 -17.20
N GLY A 364 29.29 -29.80 -16.88
CA GLY A 364 29.99 -29.05 -15.84
C GLY A 364 30.15 -27.55 -16.13
N SER A 365 30.01 -27.13 -17.40
CA SER A 365 29.92 -25.71 -17.77
C SER A 365 28.45 -25.22 -17.76
N PHE A 366 27.54 -26.04 -18.29
CA PHE A 366 26.11 -25.75 -18.33
C PHE A 366 25.50 -25.56 -16.93
N GLY A 367 25.83 -26.43 -15.96
CA GLY A 367 25.44 -26.33 -14.55
C GLY A 367 25.81 -25.00 -13.91
N LYS A 368 27.06 -24.57 -14.13
CA LYS A 368 27.57 -23.28 -13.64
C LYS A 368 26.84 -22.10 -14.26
N ASP A 369 26.53 -22.15 -15.55
CA ASP A 369 25.75 -21.09 -16.22
C ASP A 369 24.31 -21.01 -15.66
N ILE A 370 23.70 -22.14 -15.25
CA ILE A 370 22.38 -22.17 -14.61
C ILE A 370 22.48 -21.55 -13.20
N SER A 371 23.44 -21.99 -12.39
CA SER A 371 23.72 -21.44 -11.05
C SER A 371 24.05 -19.94 -11.08
N ASN A 372 24.79 -19.49 -12.10
CA ASN A 372 25.06 -18.08 -12.37
C ASN A 372 23.79 -17.29 -12.72
N PHE A 373 22.82 -17.89 -13.42
CA PHE A 373 21.52 -17.28 -13.68
C PHE A 373 20.66 -17.20 -12.41
N GLU A 374 20.51 -18.31 -11.68
CA GLU A 374 19.69 -18.39 -10.46
C GLU A 374 20.15 -17.39 -9.39
N SER A 375 21.47 -17.20 -9.26
CA SER A 375 22.05 -16.22 -8.32
C SER A 375 21.69 -14.76 -8.67
N SER A 376 21.58 -14.38 -9.95
CA SER A 376 21.09 -13.04 -10.35
C SER A 376 19.61 -12.82 -10.00
N TRP A 377 18.80 -13.87 -9.98
CA TRP A 377 17.36 -13.77 -9.66
C TRP A 377 17.06 -13.74 -8.16
N LYS A 378 18.02 -14.12 -7.30
CA LYS A 378 17.82 -14.24 -5.86
C LYS A 378 17.52 -12.91 -5.16
N SER A 379 17.97 -11.78 -5.69
CA SER A 379 17.57 -10.44 -5.25
C SER A 379 16.16 -10.08 -5.74
N THR A 380 15.89 -10.33 -7.02
CA THR A 380 14.65 -10.02 -7.73
C THR A 380 13.41 -10.65 -7.10
N LEU A 381 13.55 -11.86 -6.54
CA LEU A 381 12.46 -12.60 -5.87
C LEU A 381 12.20 -12.18 -4.41
N LYS A 382 12.94 -11.20 -3.86
CA LYS A 382 12.68 -10.71 -2.50
C LYS A 382 11.45 -9.79 -2.48
N ARG A 383 10.48 -10.08 -1.60
CA ARG A 383 9.26 -9.27 -1.42
C ARG A 383 9.54 -7.77 -1.24
N ALA A 384 10.55 -7.40 -0.44
CA ALA A 384 10.92 -6.00 -0.24
C ALA A 384 11.32 -5.30 -1.55
N ASN A 385 12.00 -6.02 -2.46
CA ASN A 385 12.45 -5.48 -3.73
C ASN A 385 11.28 -5.35 -4.72
N GLN A 386 10.33 -6.30 -4.70
CA GLN A 386 9.09 -6.24 -5.46
C GLN A 386 8.22 -5.05 -5.02
N SER A 387 8.05 -4.83 -3.72
CA SER A 387 7.30 -3.66 -3.21
C SER A 387 7.95 -2.33 -3.59
N SER A 388 9.29 -2.27 -3.66
CA SER A 388 10.00 -1.08 -4.16
C SER A 388 9.79 -0.85 -5.67
N LEU A 389 9.71 -1.91 -6.47
CA LEU A 389 9.36 -1.83 -7.90
C LEU A 389 7.95 -1.25 -8.09
N ASP A 390 6.96 -1.70 -7.28
CA ASP A 390 5.60 -1.17 -7.32
C ASP A 390 5.52 0.32 -6.94
N GLU A 391 6.28 0.74 -5.93
CA GLU A 391 6.40 2.14 -5.53
C GLU A 391 6.98 2.98 -6.67
N MET A 392 8.05 2.50 -7.32
CA MET A 392 8.67 3.14 -8.49
C MET A 392 7.70 3.26 -9.68
N LYS A 393 6.91 2.21 -9.97
CA LYS A 393 5.87 2.24 -11.01
C LYS A 393 4.80 3.28 -10.71
N ASN A 394 4.40 3.43 -9.44
CA ASN A 394 3.42 4.45 -9.06
C ASN A 394 3.99 5.86 -9.19
N MET A 395 5.29 6.06 -8.90
CA MET A 395 5.97 7.32 -9.20
C MET A 395 6.00 7.63 -10.70
N LEU A 396 6.34 6.66 -11.55
CA LEU A 396 6.28 6.83 -13.02
C LEU A 396 4.89 7.22 -13.52
N LYS A 397 3.81 6.68 -12.94
CA LYS A 397 2.44 7.11 -13.26
C LYS A 397 2.20 8.57 -12.89
N ILE A 398 2.65 9.02 -11.72
CA ILE A 398 2.54 10.44 -11.32
C ILE A 398 3.37 11.31 -12.28
N MET A 399 4.62 10.93 -12.58
CA MET A 399 5.46 11.66 -13.54
C MET A 399 4.85 11.70 -14.94
N SER A 400 4.14 10.67 -15.39
CA SER A 400 3.48 10.68 -16.70
C SER A 400 2.44 11.80 -16.83
N SER A 401 1.87 12.27 -15.73
CA SER A 401 1.01 13.46 -15.72
C SER A 401 1.75 14.78 -15.96
N LEU A 402 3.08 14.81 -15.87
CA LEU A 402 3.91 15.97 -16.21
C LEU A 402 4.35 15.99 -17.68
N SER A 403 4.28 14.85 -18.37
CA SER A 403 4.82 14.65 -19.74
C SER A 403 4.22 15.56 -20.83
N TYR A 404 3.13 16.28 -20.53
CA TYR A 404 2.55 17.26 -21.45
C TYR A 404 3.19 18.65 -21.37
N PHE A 405 3.84 18.99 -20.26
CA PHE A 405 4.60 20.22 -20.10
C PHE A 405 5.93 20.12 -20.85
N LYS A 406 6.21 21.09 -21.71
CA LYS A 406 7.48 21.13 -22.47
C LYS A 406 8.61 21.86 -21.77
N SER A 407 8.25 22.86 -20.97
CA SER A 407 9.14 23.70 -20.17
C SER A 407 8.29 24.60 -19.28
N VAL A 408 8.83 25.01 -18.14
CA VAL A 408 8.21 26.00 -17.24
C VAL A 408 9.08 27.23 -16.98
N SER A 409 10.29 27.27 -17.55
CA SER A 409 11.28 28.33 -17.33
C SER A 409 10.73 29.75 -17.56
N ALA A 410 10.01 29.99 -18.67
CA ALA A 410 9.44 31.31 -18.97
C ALA A 410 8.37 31.77 -17.95
N HIS A 411 7.68 30.82 -17.31
CA HIS A 411 6.69 31.10 -16.27
C HIS A 411 7.36 31.34 -14.91
N LEU A 412 8.40 30.57 -14.58
CA LEU A 412 9.25 30.80 -13.41
C LEU A 412 9.91 32.21 -13.46
N GLU A 413 10.46 32.61 -14.60
CA GLU A 413 10.98 33.96 -14.85
C GLU A 413 9.90 35.04 -14.68
N ALA A 414 8.68 34.79 -15.16
CA ALA A 414 7.59 35.75 -15.07
C ALA A 414 7.14 35.97 -13.61
N ILE A 415 6.93 34.90 -12.83
CA ILE A 415 6.56 35.01 -11.41
C ILE A 415 7.68 35.63 -10.57
N THR A 416 8.93 35.21 -10.74
CA THR A 416 10.08 35.77 -10.00
C THR A 416 10.26 37.27 -10.26
N LYS A 417 10.07 37.71 -11.51
CA LYS A 417 10.06 39.14 -11.86
C LYS A 417 8.92 39.90 -11.16
N CYS A 418 7.73 39.30 -11.05
CA CYS A 418 6.63 39.91 -10.29
C CYS A 418 6.96 40.04 -8.81
N ASP A 419 7.51 38.99 -8.20
CA ASP A 419 7.91 38.98 -6.80
C ASP A 419 9.03 40.00 -6.49
N ALA A 420 10.05 40.09 -7.34
CA ALA A 420 11.12 41.09 -7.23
C ALA A 420 10.61 42.55 -7.39
N SER A 421 9.52 42.75 -8.15
CA SER A 421 8.87 44.06 -8.32
C SER A 421 7.91 44.42 -7.17
N GLY A 422 7.48 43.43 -6.39
CA GLY A 422 6.50 43.60 -5.32
C GLY A 422 7.09 44.34 -4.12
N SER A 423 6.52 45.48 -3.75
CA SER A 423 6.80 46.07 -2.44
C SER A 423 6.26 45.15 -1.35
N SER A 424 7.16 44.42 -0.69
CA SER A 424 6.87 43.52 0.43
C SER A 424 6.43 44.31 1.67
N SER A 425 5.22 44.87 1.65
CA SER A 425 4.62 45.46 2.85
C SER A 425 4.44 44.36 3.89
N THR A 426 5.23 44.44 4.96
CA THR A 426 5.28 43.46 6.05
C THR A 426 4.10 43.54 7.02
N GLU A 427 3.12 44.41 6.76
CA GLU A 427 1.87 44.53 7.52
C GLU A 427 0.93 43.34 7.24
N SER A 428 1.36 42.16 7.67
CA SER A 428 0.49 41.02 7.93
C SER A 428 -0.34 41.33 9.18
N LEU A 429 -1.65 41.47 9.00
CA LEU A 429 -2.57 41.80 10.08
C LEU A 429 -3.03 40.50 10.74
N THR A 430 -2.15 39.91 11.56
CA THR A 430 -2.34 38.61 12.25
C THR A 430 -3.60 38.52 13.10
N GLU A 431 -4.19 39.66 13.45
CA GLU A 431 -5.46 39.77 14.17
C GLU A 431 -6.70 39.52 13.28
N LEU A 432 -6.61 39.63 11.95
CA LEU A 432 -7.74 39.49 11.02
C LEU A 432 -8.58 38.21 11.23
N PRO A 433 -7.99 37.01 11.39
CA PRO A 433 -8.75 35.79 11.71
C PRO A 433 -9.53 35.88 13.03
N VAL A 434 -9.01 36.59 14.02
CA VAL A 434 -9.66 36.80 15.33
C VAL A 434 -10.83 37.77 15.19
N ILE A 435 -10.65 38.86 14.43
CA ILE A 435 -11.73 39.82 14.13
C ILE A 435 -12.87 39.11 13.38
N TYR A 436 -12.54 38.31 12.35
CA TYR A 436 -13.51 37.52 11.58
C TYR A 436 -14.26 36.50 12.47
N ALA A 437 -13.59 35.84 13.41
CA ALA A 437 -14.24 34.96 14.38
C ALA A 437 -15.22 35.73 15.29
N ASN A 438 -14.84 36.91 15.78
CA ASN A 438 -15.71 37.76 16.61
C ASN A 438 -16.92 38.29 15.84
N MET A 439 -16.76 38.67 14.57
CA MET A 439 -17.87 39.03 13.68
C MET A 439 -18.87 37.87 13.53
N LYS A 440 -18.37 36.65 13.31
CA LYS A 440 -19.20 35.44 13.24
C LYS A 440 -19.92 35.16 14.56
N PHE A 441 -19.27 35.37 15.70
CA PHE A 441 -19.91 35.20 17.01
C PHE A 441 -20.98 36.27 17.30
N LEU A 442 -20.75 37.52 16.89
CA LEU A 442 -21.74 38.60 16.99
C LEU A 442 -23.00 38.26 16.19
N ASP A 443 -22.82 37.84 14.93
CA ASP A 443 -23.89 37.41 14.04
C ASP A 443 -24.66 36.19 14.62
N GLN A 444 -23.96 35.13 15.00
CA GLN A 444 -24.57 33.97 15.66
C GLN A 444 -25.35 34.35 16.92
N GLY A 445 -24.82 35.29 17.73
CA GLY A 445 -25.48 35.81 18.91
C GLY A 445 -26.80 36.52 18.61
N LEU A 446 -26.88 37.27 17.51
CA LEU A 446 -28.10 37.92 17.03
C LEU A 446 -29.10 36.91 16.44
N LYS A 447 -28.59 35.95 15.65
CA LYS A 447 -29.38 34.90 15.00
C LYS A 447 -30.09 33.98 16.01
N MET A 448 -29.46 33.72 17.17
CA MET A 448 -30.06 32.95 18.27
C MET A 448 -31.20 33.67 19.01
N GLN A 449 -31.36 34.99 18.84
CA GLN A 449 -32.45 35.71 19.52
C GLN A 449 -33.81 35.39 18.91
N SER A 450 -34.87 35.44 19.72
CA SER A 450 -36.24 35.30 19.23
C SER A 450 -36.57 36.41 18.22
N SER A 451 -37.53 36.18 17.33
CA SER A 451 -38.06 37.24 16.45
C SER A 451 -39.09 38.13 17.17
N PHE A 452 -39.66 37.64 18.27
CA PHE A 452 -40.73 38.29 19.05
C PHE A 452 -42.00 38.64 18.25
N ASP A 453 -42.20 38.09 17.04
CA ASP A 453 -43.36 38.44 16.17
C ASP A 453 -44.73 38.19 16.83
N TYR A 454 -44.78 37.28 17.81
CA TYR A 454 -45.98 37.00 18.59
C TYR A 454 -46.40 38.14 19.54
N ILE A 455 -45.54 39.14 19.82
CA ILE A 455 -45.89 40.31 20.64
C ILE A 455 -47.08 41.09 20.06
N ASN A 456 -47.27 41.02 18.74
CA ASN A 456 -48.38 41.66 18.04
C ASN A 456 -49.76 41.24 18.58
N GLN A 457 -49.88 40.04 19.17
CA GLN A 457 -51.12 39.55 19.77
C GLN A 457 -51.53 40.32 21.04
N PHE A 458 -50.59 41.05 21.66
CA PHE A 458 -50.84 41.85 22.87
C PHE A 458 -51.11 43.33 22.58
N LYS A 459 -51.03 43.76 21.31
CA LYS A 459 -51.37 45.13 20.88
C LYS A 459 -52.86 45.46 21.04
N ASP A 460 -53.72 44.46 20.87
CA ASP A 460 -55.16 44.58 21.07
C ASP A 460 -55.65 43.48 22.01
N LEU A 461 -56.01 43.91 23.21
CA LEU A 461 -56.66 43.15 24.27
C LEU A 461 -58.09 43.66 24.51
N SER A 462 -58.63 44.53 23.64
CA SER A 462 -59.95 45.17 23.82
C SER A 462 -61.07 44.15 23.98
N LEU A 463 -61.03 43.04 23.23
CA LEU A 463 -62.00 41.95 23.35
C LEU A 463 -61.95 41.26 24.72
N LEU A 464 -60.76 41.11 25.32
CA LEU A 464 -60.60 40.58 26.68
C LEU A 464 -61.11 41.60 27.70
N ILE A 465 -60.67 42.86 27.60
CA ILE A 465 -61.11 43.98 28.44
C ILE A 465 -62.65 44.07 28.47
N THR A 466 -63.31 44.06 27.32
CA THR A 466 -64.78 44.08 27.23
C THR A 466 -65.43 42.85 27.85
N ARG A 467 -64.90 41.64 27.59
CA ARG A 467 -65.50 40.38 28.10
C ARG A 467 -65.34 40.18 29.60
N PHE A 468 -64.30 40.73 30.22
CA PHE A 468 -64.12 40.70 31.67
C PHE A 468 -64.77 41.89 32.39
N THR A 469 -65.35 42.86 31.67
CA THR A 469 -66.14 43.96 32.24
C THR A 469 -67.61 43.55 32.38
N ILE A 470 -67.94 42.77 33.41
CA ILE A 470 -69.32 42.32 33.69
C ILE A 470 -70.13 43.39 34.46
N GLY A 471 -71.43 43.51 34.12
CA GLY A 471 -72.37 44.44 34.76
C GLY A 471 -72.90 44.01 36.14
N PRO A 472 -73.67 44.86 36.83
CA PRO A 472 -74.04 44.63 38.22
C PRO A 472 -75.21 43.63 38.47
N GLU A 473 -75.86 43.08 37.44
CA GLU A 473 -77.19 42.44 37.56
C GLU A 473 -77.22 40.90 37.82
N LYS A 474 -78.44 40.36 37.93
CA LYS A 474 -78.77 38.99 38.37
C LYS A 474 -78.48 37.92 37.29
N ASP A 475 -77.25 37.42 37.25
CA ASP A 475 -76.87 36.00 37.06
C ASP A 475 -75.34 35.85 36.86
N LYS A 476 -74.56 36.59 37.67
CA LYS A 476 -73.10 36.77 37.51
C LYS A 476 -72.31 35.48 37.37
N ILE A 477 -72.71 34.42 38.08
CA ILE A 477 -72.02 33.12 38.05
C ILE A 477 -72.14 32.47 36.67
N GLN A 478 -73.32 32.48 36.04
CA GLN A 478 -73.53 31.84 34.74
C GLN A 478 -72.92 32.63 33.58
N GLU A 479 -72.93 33.97 33.67
CA GLU A 479 -72.21 34.83 32.74
C GLU A 479 -70.69 34.61 32.85
N ALA A 480 -70.15 34.57 34.08
CA ALA A 480 -68.74 34.29 34.32
C ALA A 480 -68.30 32.89 33.85
N ARG A 481 -69.12 31.85 34.08
CA ARG A 481 -68.93 30.50 33.48
C ARG A 481 -68.73 30.60 31.97
N SER A 482 -69.55 31.41 31.30
CA SER A 482 -69.50 31.60 29.85
C SER A 482 -68.25 32.38 29.39
N VAL A 483 -67.82 33.39 30.15
CA VAL A 483 -66.57 34.15 29.90
C VAL A 483 -65.34 33.27 30.09
N ILE A 484 -65.28 32.46 31.14
CA ILE A 484 -64.17 31.53 31.42
C ILE A 484 -64.08 30.45 30.34
N ALA A 485 -65.22 29.85 29.96
CA ALA A 485 -65.27 28.84 28.89
C ALA A 485 -64.83 29.41 27.53
N TRP A 486 -65.29 30.61 27.17
CA TRP A 486 -64.82 31.32 25.97
C TRP A 486 -63.31 31.61 26.05
N PHE A 487 -62.82 32.04 27.22
CA PHE A 487 -61.43 32.37 27.41
C PHE A 487 -60.52 31.15 27.14
N ASN A 488 -60.85 30.00 27.74
CA ASN A 488 -60.07 28.76 27.62
C ASN A 488 -60.02 28.22 26.18
N VAL A 489 -61.09 28.35 25.40
CA VAL A 489 -61.11 27.93 23.98
C VAL A 489 -60.31 28.88 23.08
N GLN A 490 -60.44 30.20 23.27
CA GLN A 490 -59.95 31.19 22.29
C GLN A 490 -58.56 31.74 22.58
N ASN A 491 -58.05 31.64 23.81
CA ASN A 491 -56.84 32.37 24.22
C ASN A 491 -55.62 31.48 24.53
N ALA A 492 -55.71 30.15 24.43
CA ALA A 492 -54.61 29.23 24.75
C ALA A 492 -53.25 29.61 24.11
N ASN A 493 -53.25 30.06 22.86
CA ASN A 493 -52.05 30.54 22.16
C ASN A 493 -51.48 31.83 22.79
N ARG A 494 -52.32 32.76 23.25
CA ARG A 494 -51.89 33.98 23.96
C ARG A 494 -51.25 33.64 25.31
N ILE A 495 -51.74 32.60 26.01
CA ILE A 495 -51.15 32.11 27.26
C ILE A 495 -49.71 31.62 27.04
N GLN A 496 -49.51 30.76 26.03
CA GLN A 496 -48.19 30.25 25.69
C GLN A 496 -47.25 31.38 25.23
N ASN A 497 -47.75 32.30 24.40
CA ASN A 497 -46.96 33.43 23.91
C ASN A 497 -46.58 34.44 25.00
N ALA A 498 -47.38 34.58 26.07
CA ALA A 498 -47.05 35.46 27.20
C ALA A 498 -45.87 34.90 28.01
N ARG A 499 -45.94 33.62 28.40
CA ARG A 499 -44.81 32.93 29.08
C ARG A 499 -43.58 32.87 28.17
N LYS A 500 -43.77 32.63 26.87
CA LYS A 500 -42.68 32.65 25.88
C LYS A 500 -42.05 34.04 25.76
N PHE A 501 -42.83 35.12 25.82
CA PHE A 501 -42.30 36.49 25.82
C PHE A 501 -41.33 36.70 26.99
N VAL A 502 -41.75 36.40 28.21
CA VAL A 502 -40.91 36.55 29.41
C VAL A 502 -39.64 35.71 29.27
N SER A 503 -39.76 34.44 28.90
CA SER A 503 -38.60 33.54 28.74
C SER A 503 -37.62 33.98 27.63
N ASP A 504 -38.12 34.39 26.47
CA ASP A 504 -37.28 34.83 25.35
C ASP A 504 -36.65 36.20 25.64
N PHE A 505 -37.33 37.08 26.39
CA PHE A 505 -36.76 38.37 26.81
C PHE A 505 -35.69 38.19 27.90
N GLU A 506 -35.87 37.27 28.85
CA GLU A 506 -34.83 36.93 29.85
C GLU A 506 -33.59 36.32 29.17
N LYS A 507 -33.76 35.42 28.20
CA LYS A 507 -32.64 34.92 27.36
C LYS A 507 -31.94 36.06 26.64
N LEU A 508 -32.70 36.98 26.06
CA LEU A 508 -32.16 38.16 25.40
C LEU A 508 -31.33 39.00 26.39
N GLN A 509 -31.88 39.34 27.55
CA GLN A 509 -31.18 40.05 28.64
C GLN A 509 -29.84 39.37 28.99
N THR A 510 -29.83 38.04 29.20
CA THR A 510 -28.57 37.31 29.51
C THR A 510 -27.57 37.28 28.34
N SER A 511 -28.04 37.52 27.11
CA SER A 511 -27.21 37.62 25.91
C SER A 511 -26.68 39.04 25.67
N MET A 512 -27.35 40.08 26.17
CA MET A 512 -27.05 41.47 25.82
C MET A 512 -25.65 41.94 26.25
N THR A 513 -25.15 41.53 27.42
CA THR A 513 -23.77 41.86 27.84
C THR A 513 -22.77 41.31 26.83
N LYS A 514 -22.89 40.04 26.45
CA LYS A 514 -22.02 39.39 25.47
C LYS A 514 -22.12 40.02 24.08
N LEU A 515 -23.32 40.41 23.65
CA LEU A 515 -23.53 41.14 22.40
C LEU A 515 -22.90 42.53 22.44
N GLY A 516 -22.97 43.25 23.56
CA GLY A 516 -22.31 44.53 23.76
C GLY A 516 -20.78 44.42 23.75
N ASP A 517 -20.23 43.42 24.44
CA ASP A 517 -18.80 43.13 24.46
C ASP A 517 -18.27 42.78 23.06
N LEU A 518 -18.97 41.87 22.34
CA LEU A 518 -18.63 41.50 20.97
C LEU A 518 -18.76 42.69 20.00
N LEU A 519 -19.81 43.49 20.12
CA LEU A 519 -20.00 44.70 19.32
C LEU A 519 -18.85 45.69 19.55
N LYS A 520 -18.40 45.87 20.79
CA LYS A 520 -17.26 46.74 21.12
C LYS A 520 -15.98 46.21 20.46
N ILE A 521 -15.65 44.92 20.65
CA ILE A 521 -14.46 44.29 20.07
C ILE A 521 -14.46 44.39 18.54
N VAL A 522 -15.59 44.07 17.90
CA VAL A 522 -15.74 44.15 16.44
C VAL A 522 -15.66 45.60 15.97
N GLY A 523 -16.34 46.55 16.63
CA GLY A 523 -16.34 47.96 16.28
C GLY A 523 -14.96 48.63 16.40
N GLU A 524 -14.25 48.40 17.50
CA GLU A 524 -12.88 48.89 17.70
C GLU A 524 -11.89 48.30 16.67
N SER A 525 -12.12 47.06 16.23
CA SER A 525 -11.25 46.37 15.28
C SER A 525 -11.68 46.53 13.81
N PHE A 526 -12.88 47.04 13.53
CA PHE A 526 -13.42 47.11 12.16
C PHE A 526 -12.58 48.00 11.24
N SER A 527 -12.09 49.12 11.79
CA SER A 527 -11.17 50.04 11.11
C SER A 527 -9.88 49.36 10.62
N LYS A 528 -9.45 48.27 11.26
CA LYS A 528 -8.29 47.46 10.83
C LYS A 528 -8.58 46.68 9.55
N ILE A 529 -9.80 46.18 9.35
CA ILE A 529 -10.24 45.56 8.09
C ILE A 529 -10.31 46.61 6.98
N GLU A 530 -10.91 47.77 7.24
CA GLU A 530 -10.94 48.87 6.26
C GLU A 530 -9.54 49.38 5.90
N GLY A 531 -8.63 49.47 6.87
CA GLY A 531 -7.22 49.82 6.66
C GLY A 531 -6.50 48.79 5.81
N TYR A 532 -6.66 47.50 6.13
CA TYR A 532 -6.08 46.41 5.35
C TYR A 532 -6.59 46.38 3.91
N GLN A 533 -7.91 46.54 3.73
CA GLN A 533 -8.51 46.62 2.42
C GLN A 533 -7.90 47.77 1.61
N LYS A 534 -7.82 48.98 2.19
CA LYS A 534 -7.20 50.15 1.53
C LYS A 534 -5.77 49.88 1.12
N MET A 535 -4.96 49.24 1.98
CA MET A 535 -3.59 48.86 1.68
C MET A 535 -3.50 47.92 0.46
N ILE A 536 -4.27 46.83 0.43
CA ILE A 536 -4.19 45.87 -0.69
C ILE A 536 -4.79 46.41 -2.00
N THR A 537 -5.64 47.44 -1.93
CA THR A 537 -6.14 48.19 -3.09
C THR A 537 -5.27 49.40 -3.48
N ASP A 538 -4.13 49.62 -2.82
CA ASP A 538 -3.17 50.64 -3.28
C ASP A 538 -2.63 50.27 -4.68
N PRO A 539 -2.43 51.22 -5.60
CA PRO A 539 -1.91 50.95 -6.94
C PRO A 539 -0.62 50.11 -6.98
N LYS A 540 0.25 50.19 -5.96
CA LYS A 540 1.46 49.36 -5.86
C LYS A 540 1.13 47.90 -5.58
N HIS A 541 0.19 47.62 -4.68
CA HIS A 541 -0.27 46.26 -4.38
C HIS A 541 -1.05 45.68 -5.55
N LEU A 542 -1.90 46.49 -6.19
CA LEU A 542 -2.62 46.11 -7.41
C LEU A 542 -1.65 45.78 -8.56
N SER A 543 -0.56 46.53 -8.75
CA SER A 543 0.42 46.20 -9.80
C SER A 543 1.12 44.86 -9.60
N PHE A 544 1.36 44.44 -8.36
CA PHE A 544 1.90 43.10 -8.05
C PHE A 544 0.91 42.00 -8.42
N TYR A 545 -0.38 42.15 -8.05
CA TYR A 545 -1.42 41.20 -8.44
C TYR A 545 -1.67 41.15 -9.95
N GLN A 546 -1.66 42.30 -10.62
CA GLN A 546 -1.77 42.39 -12.08
C GLN A 546 -0.59 41.69 -12.76
N CYS A 547 0.62 41.83 -12.20
CA CYS A 547 1.80 41.10 -12.67
C CYS A 547 1.60 39.59 -12.50
N LEU A 548 1.27 39.08 -11.30
CA LEU A 548 1.03 37.65 -11.08
C LEU A 548 -0.10 37.08 -11.95
N THR A 549 -1.17 37.85 -12.20
CA THR A 549 -2.27 37.44 -13.08
C THR A 549 -1.84 37.35 -14.54
N ALA A 550 -0.95 38.25 -15.00
CA ALA A 550 -0.39 38.21 -16.35
C ALA A 550 0.69 37.12 -16.50
N ALA A 551 1.46 36.89 -15.44
CA ALA A 551 2.49 35.87 -15.28
C ALA A 551 1.92 34.52 -14.78
N LYS A 552 0.66 34.22 -15.08
CA LYS A 552 -0.02 33.03 -14.57
C LYS A 552 0.15 31.83 -15.51
N ASP A 553 0.48 30.68 -14.94
CA ASP A 553 0.44 29.40 -15.64
C ASP A 553 -1.02 28.97 -15.84
N LYS A 554 -1.42 28.82 -17.11
CA LYS A 554 -2.77 28.35 -17.47
C LYS A 554 -2.88 26.83 -17.47
N GLU A 555 -1.75 26.14 -17.50
CA GLU A 555 -1.62 24.68 -17.56
C GLU A 555 -1.25 24.12 -16.17
N GLY A 556 -0.57 24.91 -15.32
CA GLY A 556 -0.32 24.62 -13.90
C GLY A 556 0.94 23.78 -13.63
N GLY A 557 1.92 23.84 -14.52
CA GLY A 557 3.15 23.05 -14.49
C GLY A 557 4.04 23.33 -13.30
N VAL A 558 4.28 24.59 -12.95
CA VAL A 558 5.09 24.91 -11.75
C VAL A 558 4.44 24.36 -10.48
N ARG A 559 3.12 24.48 -10.33
CA ARG A 559 2.40 23.88 -9.20
C ARG A 559 2.55 22.35 -9.21
N ALA A 560 2.32 21.70 -10.34
CA ALA A 560 2.42 20.25 -10.47
C ALA A 560 3.83 19.73 -10.15
N LEU A 561 4.88 20.46 -10.56
CA LEU A 561 6.27 20.14 -10.26
C LEU A 561 6.59 20.30 -8.76
N LEU A 562 6.18 21.40 -8.12
CA LEU A 562 6.34 21.61 -6.68
C LEU A 562 5.62 20.53 -5.85
N GLU A 563 4.41 20.14 -6.25
CA GLU A 563 3.67 19.04 -5.62
C GLU A 563 4.40 17.70 -5.82
N ASN A 564 5.00 17.44 -6.98
CA ASN A 564 5.83 16.25 -7.23
C ASN A 564 7.12 16.23 -6.40
N PHE A 565 7.82 17.36 -6.23
CA PHE A 565 9.06 17.44 -5.43
C PHE A 565 8.82 17.02 -3.97
N ALA A 566 7.65 17.33 -3.42
CA ALA A 566 7.25 16.86 -2.08
C ALA A 566 7.04 15.34 -2.04
N VAL A 567 6.50 14.73 -3.11
CA VAL A 567 6.37 13.26 -3.21
C VAL A 567 7.74 12.59 -3.35
N PHE A 568 8.64 13.11 -4.19
CA PHE A 568 10.00 12.58 -4.34
C PHE A 568 10.76 12.49 -3.00
N ARG A 569 10.69 13.54 -2.19
CA ARG A 569 11.35 13.59 -0.87
C ARG A 569 10.72 12.69 0.19
N ALA A 570 9.53 12.14 -0.08
CA ALA A 570 8.88 11.17 0.80
C ALA A 570 9.30 9.71 0.52
N ILE A 571 9.95 9.45 -0.63
CA ILE A 571 10.40 8.11 -1.02
C ILE A 571 11.64 7.72 -0.20
N PRO A 572 11.69 6.52 0.41
CA PRO A 572 12.91 6.01 1.01
C PRO A 572 14.00 5.76 -0.04
N SER A 573 15.25 6.17 0.19
CA SER A 573 16.38 5.87 -0.70
C SER A 573 16.58 4.37 -0.95
N SER A 574 16.16 3.52 0.00
CA SER A 574 16.12 2.06 -0.18
C SER A 574 15.20 1.62 -1.33
N THR A 575 14.16 2.37 -1.68
CA THR A 575 13.26 2.03 -2.80
C THR A 575 13.99 2.12 -4.14
N ILE A 576 14.84 3.13 -4.32
CA ILE A 576 15.67 3.27 -5.54
C ILE A 576 16.69 2.13 -5.61
N ALA A 577 17.44 1.92 -4.53
CA ALA A 577 18.45 0.86 -4.45
C ALA A 577 17.87 -0.56 -4.65
N ASN A 578 16.73 -0.85 -4.02
CA ASN A 578 16.04 -2.13 -4.18
C ASN A 578 15.48 -2.32 -5.59
N THR A 579 14.92 -1.28 -6.20
CA THR A 579 14.45 -1.33 -7.60
C THR A 579 15.63 -1.57 -8.55
N LYS A 580 16.78 -0.94 -8.28
CA LYS A 580 18.01 -1.21 -9.02
C LYS A 580 18.46 -2.66 -8.92
N LEU A 581 18.40 -3.29 -7.75
CA LEU A 581 18.69 -4.73 -7.60
C LEU A 581 17.73 -5.66 -8.37
N VAL A 582 16.52 -5.20 -8.70
CA VAL A 582 15.57 -5.92 -9.58
C VAL A 582 15.97 -5.75 -11.05
N VAL A 583 16.16 -4.50 -11.48
CA VAL A 583 16.52 -4.13 -12.86
C VAL A 583 17.86 -4.73 -13.29
N ASP A 584 18.89 -4.61 -12.44
CA ASP A 584 20.21 -5.20 -12.66
C ASP A 584 20.08 -6.74 -12.73
N GLY A 585 19.32 -7.35 -11.81
CA GLY A 585 19.09 -8.80 -11.78
C GLY A 585 18.45 -9.36 -13.05
N ILE A 586 17.46 -8.67 -13.63
CA ILE A 586 16.85 -9.05 -14.93
C ILE A 586 17.82 -8.79 -16.09
N THR A 587 18.50 -7.65 -16.09
CA THR A 587 19.43 -7.25 -17.17
C THR A 587 20.62 -8.20 -17.27
N ASP A 588 21.29 -8.50 -16.16
CA ASP A 588 22.38 -9.47 -16.08
C ASP A 588 21.96 -10.86 -16.57
N SER A 589 20.68 -11.21 -16.34
CA SER A 589 20.13 -12.51 -16.72
C SER A 589 19.98 -12.68 -18.23
N GLN A 590 19.92 -11.60 -19.02
CA GLN A 590 19.87 -11.69 -20.49
C GLN A 590 21.14 -12.30 -21.06
N HIS A 591 22.31 -11.79 -20.66
CA HIS A 591 23.59 -12.29 -21.11
C HIS A 591 23.84 -13.73 -20.63
N LYS A 592 23.41 -14.05 -19.41
CA LYS A 592 23.50 -15.41 -18.84
C LYS A 592 22.60 -16.41 -19.57
N LEU A 593 21.37 -16.00 -19.90
CA LEU A 593 20.45 -16.81 -20.71
C LEU A 593 20.97 -17.03 -22.15
N GLN A 594 21.62 -16.02 -22.74
CA GLN A 594 22.27 -16.16 -24.04
C GLN A 594 23.48 -17.11 -23.98
N ALA A 595 24.25 -17.12 -22.89
CA ALA A 595 25.31 -18.10 -22.65
C ALA A 595 24.75 -19.52 -22.52
N LEU A 596 23.68 -19.72 -21.74
CA LEU A 596 22.97 -21.00 -21.59
C LEU A 596 22.49 -21.56 -22.95
N ARG A 597 21.81 -20.73 -23.75
CA ARG A 597 21.39 -21.09 -25.11
C ARG A 597 22.56 -21.48 -26.00
N SER A 598 23.65 -20.72 -25.93
CA SER A 598 24.87 -20.99 -26.68
C SER A 598 25.56 -22.30 -26.24
N MET A 599 25.42 -22.70 -24.97
CA MET A 599 25.94 -23.95 -24.45
C MET A 599 25.10 -25.15 -24.90
N ALA A 600 23.76 -25.07 -24.78
CA ALA A 600 22.87 -26.13 -25.24
C ALA A 600 22.98 -26.37 -26.76
N LEU A 601 23.20 -25.32 -27.56
CA LEU A 601 23.49 -25.46 -29.00
C LEU A 601 24.83 -26.15 -29.30
N LYS A 602 25.84 -26.00 -28.43
CA LYS A 602 27.10 -26.77 -28.55
C LYS A 602 26.89 -28.24 -28.20
N MET A 603 26.07 -28.55 -27.20
CA MET A 603 25.74 -29.92 -26.79
C MET A 603 25.02 -30.69 -27.90
N LYS A 604 24.13 -30.02 -28.65
CA LYS A 604 23.55 -30.54 -29.90
C LYS A 604 24.58 -30.89 -30.99
N SER A 605 25.77 -30.30 -30.94
CA SER A 605 26.84 -30.48 -31.94
C SER A 605 27.93 -31.46 -31.51
N VAL A 606 27.72 -32.23 -30.43
CA VAL A 606 28.71 -33.20 -29.93
C VAL A 606 28.79 -34.41 -30.87
N ASP A 607 29.98 -34.67 -31.41
CA ASP A 607 30.32 -35.78 -32.30
C ASP A 607 31.21 -36.86 -31.61
N GLY A 608 31.50 -36.68 -30.32
CA GLY A 608 32.29 -37.61 -29.52
C GLY A 608 31.69 -39.01 -29.48
N ARG A 609 32.53 -40.03 -29.66
CA ARG A 609 32.11 -41.45 -29.74
C ARG A 609 31.31 -41.88 -28.51
N GLU A 610 31.73 -41.42 -27.35
CA GLU A 610 31.13 -41.70 -26.05
C GLU A 610 29.70 -41.19 -25.97
N ALA A 611 29.44 -39.96 -26.43
CA ALA A 611 28.12 -39.34 -26.42
C ALA A 611 27.20 -39.94 -27.50
N LEU A 612 27.72 -40.16 -28.72
CA LEU A 612 26.96 -40.81 -29.80
C LEU A 612 26.55 -42.25 -29.46
N ALA A 613 27.36 -42.98 -28.69
CA ALA A 613 27.05 -44.33 -28.23
C ALA A 613 25.91 -44.37 -27.19
N LEU A 614 25.61 -43.27 -26.48
CA LEU A 614 24.48 -43.22 -25.55
C LEU A 614 23.17 -43.44 -26.30
N LYS A 615 22.97 -42.71 -27.40
CA LYS A 615 21.75 -42.76 -28.22
C LYS A 615 21.47 -44.16 -28.79
N THR A 616 22.48 -44.81 -29.34
CA THR A 616 22.30 -46.18 -29.88
C THR A 616 22.03 -47.19 -28.78
N SER A 617 22.47 -46.92 -27.56
CA SER A 617 22.35 -47.83 -26.41
C SER A 617 21.06 -47.63 -25.62
N PHE A 618 20.43 -46.44 -25.65
CA PHE A 618 19.29 -46.07 -24.80
C PHE A 618 18.15 -45.36 -25.57
N PRO A 619 17.41 -46.08 -26.43
CA PRO A 619 16.41 -45.47 -27.32
C PRO A 619 15.22 -44.83 -26.58
N ASP A 620 14.76 -45.41 -25.47
CA ASP A 620 13.60 -44.93 -24.69
C ASP A 620 14.00 -44.05 -23.48
N SER A 621 15.18 -43.42 -23.55
CA SER A 621 15.85 -42.73 -22.44
C SER A 621 14.96 -41.74 -21.69
N GLN A 622 14.18 -40.90 -22.40
CA GLN A 622 13.32 -39.89 -21.80
C GLN A 622 12.26 -40.47 -20.87
N LYS A 623 11.54 -41.51 -21.33
CA LYS A 623 10.51 -42.16 -20.50
C LYS A 623 11.14 -42.83 -19.28
N ILE A 624 12.26 -43.51 -19.48
CA ILE A 624 12.94 -44.26 -18.42
C ILE A 624 13.51 -43.31 -17.36
N ALA A 625 14.08 -42.17 -17.78
CA ALA A 625 14.52 -41.08 -16.91
C ALA A 625 13.36 -40.47 -16.13
N PHE A 626 12.24 -40.17 -16.80
CA PHE A 626 11.03 -39.64 -16.17
C PHE A 626 10.48 -40.59 -15.10
N ASP A 627 10.17 -41.84 -15.47
CA ASP A 627 9.63 -42.86 -14.58
C ASP A 627 10.54 -43.06 -13.34
N LEU A 628 11.87 -43.16 -13.56
CA LEU A 628 12.83 -43.35 -12.47
C LEU A 628 12.94 -42.10 -11.57
N GLY A 629 13.08 -40.92 -12.14
CA GLY A 629 13.22 -39.67 -11.39
C GLY A 629 11.96 -39.34 -10.59
N LEU A 630 10.77 -39.55 -11.16
CA LEU A 630 9.49 -39.39 -10.48
C LEU A 630 9.38 -40.33 -9.26
N ALA A 631 9.73 -41.60 -9.43
CA ALA A 631 9.73 -42.57 -8.34
C ALA A 631 10.77 -42.25 -7.24
N VAL A 632 11.97 -41.82 -7.62
CA VAL A 632 13.03 -41.39 -6.69
C VAL A 632 12.63 -40.12 -5.93
N LEU A 633 11.96 -39.18 -6.58
CA LEU A 633 11.36 -38.02 -5.93
C LEU A 633 10.34 -38.45 -4.86
N GLY A 634 9.48 -39.43 -5.16
CA GLY A 634 8.55 -40.00 -4.18
C GLY A 634 9.22 -40.61 -2.96
N VAL A 635 10.27 -41.43 -3.14
CA VAL A 635 11.05 -42.00 -2.03
C VAL A 635 11.80 -40.91 -1.25
N SER A 636 12.30 -39.86 -1.92
CA SER A 636 12.89 -38.69 -1.27
C SER A 636 11.87 -37.90 -0.44
N THR A 637 10.63 -37.76 -0.92
CA THR A 637 9.55 -37.13 -0.14
C THR A 637 9.15 -37.99 1.07
N ILE A 638 9.10 -39.31 0.95
CA ILE A 638 8.94 -40.23 2.10
C ILE A 638 10.07 -40.01 3.14
N LYS A 639 11.32 -39.85 2.69
CA LYS A 639 12.43 -39.51 3.59
C LYS A 639 12.22 -38.16 4.29
N LYS A 640 11.77 -37.11 3.58
CA LYS A 640 11.44 -35.80 4.18
C LYS A 640 10.36 -35.93 5.27
N VAL A 641 9.37 -36.80 5.09
CA VAL A 641 8.35 -37.08 6.13
C VAL A 641 8.95 -37.79 7.35
N ILE A 642 9.92 -38.70 7.15
CA ILE A 642 10.67 -39.33 8.25
C ILE A 642 11.49 -38.27 9.00
N ASP A 643 12.21 -37.40 8.28
CA ASP A 643 13.03 -36.34 8.86
C ASP A 643 12.19 -35.35 9.71
N ASN A 644 10.96 -35.04 9.25
CA ASN A 644 10.03 -34.11 9.91
C ASN A 644 9.02 -34.81 10.85
N ARG A 645 9.19 -36.11 11.14
CA ARG A 645 8.20 -36.92 11.88
C ARG A 645 7.90 -36.39 13.29
N SER A 646 8.90 -35.78 13.94
CA SER A 646 8.76 -35.12 15.25
C SER A 646 7.92 -33.85 15.20
N GLU A 647 8.04 -33.07 14.13
CA GLU A 647 7.29 -31.82 13.91
C GLU A 647 5.84 -32.10 13.51
N LEU A 648 5.59 -33.21 12.83
CA LEU A 648 4.25 -33.70 12.49
C LEU A 648 3.55 -34.48 13.64
N ALA A 649 4.29 -34.94 14.65
CA ALA A 649 3.75 -35.70 15.78
C ALA A 649 2.61 -35.01 16.59
N PRO A 650 2.43 -33.67 16.63
CA PRO A 650 1.25 -33.05 17.21
C PRO A 650 -0.07 -33.48 16.55
N LEU A 651 -0.07 -33.79 15.24
CA LEU A 651 -1.27 -34.18 14.49
C LEU A 651 -1.79 -35.58 14.83
N THR A 652 -0.99 -36.44 15.47
CA THR A 652 -1.41 -37.80 15.85
C THR A 652 -2.04 -37.88 17.25
N LYS A 653 -2.05 -36.77 18.00
CA LYS A 653 -2.54 -36.71 19.39
C LYS A 653 -4.07 -36.63 19.47
N GLU A 654 -4.62 -36.61 20.68
CA GLU A 654 -6.04 -36.33 20.90
C GLU A 654 -6.36 -34.87 20.55
N LEU A 655 -7.41 -34.67 19.74
CA LEU A 655 -7.81 -33.36 19.20
C LEU A 655 -9.04 -32.76 19.90
N LYS A 656 -9.60 -33.43 20.91
CA LYS A 656 -10.85 -33.06 21.60
C LYS A 656 -10.85 -31.62 22.11
N ASP A 657 -9.73 -31.17 22.65
CA ASP A 657 -9.54 -29.79 23.13
C ASP A 657 -9.75 -28.72 22.04
N ILE A 658 -9.47 -29.04 20.76
CA ILE A 658 -9.71 -28.16 19.60
C ILE A 658 -11.18 -28.22 19.19
N GLU A 659 -11.77 -29.42 19.18
CA GLU A 659 -13.18 -29.63 18.85
C GLU A 659 -14.10 -28.90 19.85
N GLU A 660 -13.79 -29.00 21.15
CA GLU A 660 -14.48 -28.27 22.22
C GLU A 660 -14.30 -26.75 22.10
N ALA A 661 -13.13 -26.28 21.66
CA ALA A 661 -12.87 -24.85 21.44
C ALA A 661 -13.57 -24.30 20.18
N ALA A 662 -13.74 -25.12 19.15
CA ALA A 662 -14.42 -24.78 17.89
C ALA A 662 -15.95 -24.79 18.01
N GLY A 663 -16.49 -25.64 18.89
CA GLY A 663 -17.93 -25.86 19.01
C GLY A 663 -18.55 -26.29 17.68
N ASN A 664 -19.68 -25.68 17.30
CA ASN A 664 -20.38 -26.01 16.04
C ASN A 664 -19.81 -25.28 14.80
N SER A 665 -18.69 -24.55 14.90
CA SER A 665 -18.49 -23.35 14.07
C SER A 665 -17.48 -23.41 12.92
N THR A 666 -16.91 -24.57 12.57
CA THR A 666 -16.02 -24.70 11.39
C THR A 666 -16.11 -26.09 10.76
N GLU A 667 -16.52 -26.14 9.50
CA GLU A 667 -16.51 -27.35 8.65
C GLU A 667 -15.07 -27.87 8.47
N ASP A 668 -14.09 -26.98 8.32
CA ASP A 668 -12.67 -27.34 8.19
C ASP A 668 -12.14 -28.16 9.38
N ILE A 669 -12.45 -27.77 10.64
CA ILE A 669 -11.94 -28.48 11.83
C ILE A 669 -12.49 -29.91 11.91
N SER A 670 -13.68 -30.20 11.36
CA SER A 670 -14.19 -31.58 11.30
C SER A 670 -13.28 -32.51 10.49
N THR A 671 -12.62 -32.00 9.46
CA THR A 671 -11.67 -32.77 8.62
C THR A 671 -10.32 -33.01 9.30
N LEU A 672 -10.04 -32.38 10.44
CA LEU A 672 -8.78 -32.58 11.17
C LEU A 672 -8.65 -34.00 11.76
N GLN A 673 -9.76 -34.68 12.07
CA GLN A 673 -9.79 -36.09 12.49
C GLN A 673 -9.48 -37.05 11.33
N ASP A 674 -9.95 -36.74 10.13
CA ASP A 674 -9.60 -37.49 8.92
C ASP A 674 -8.10 -37.32 8.63
N LEU A 675 -7.58 -36.09 8.73
CA LEU A 675 -6.15 -35.82 8.60
C LEU A 675 -5.32 -36.58 9.65
N LYS A 676 -5.72 -36.57 10.93
CA LYS A 676 -5.07 -37.37 11.99
C LYS A 676 -5.01 -38.85 11.62
N SER A 677 -6.14 -39.40 11.16
CA SER A 677 -6.26 -40.81 10.77
C SER A 677 -5.33 -41.14 9.59
N SER A 678 -5.26 -40.26 8.60
CA SER A 678 -4.35 -40.37 7.46
C SER A 678 -2.87 -40.28 7.88
N VAL A 679 -2.49 -39.34 8.75
CA VAL A 679 -1.10 -39.22 9.26
C VAL A 679 -0.69 -40.44 10.07
N ILE A 680 -1.59 -41.00 10.90
CA ILE A 680 -1.33 -42.26 11.63
C ILE A 680 -1.13 -43.43 10.65
N SER A 681 -1.96 -43.53 9.61
CA SER A 681 -1.86 -44.57 8.57
C SER A 681 -0.54 -44.46 7.79
N MET A 682 -0.17 -43.24 7.38
CA MET A 682 1.09 -42.94 6.68
C MET A 682 2.30 -43.30 7.55
N PHE A 683 2.32 -42.89 8.82
CA PHE A 683 3.39 -43.23 9.75
C PHE A 683 3.53 -44.73 9.97
N LYS A 684 2.42 -45.47 10.04
CA LYS A 684 2.45 -46.92 10.12
C LYS A 684 3.04 -47.53 8.85
N GLY A 685 2.62 -47.07 7.67
CA GLY A 685 3.19 -47.52 6.39
C GLY A 685 4.70 -47.26 6.30
N ILE A 686 5.17 -46.13 6.83
CA ILE A 686 6.59 -45.80 6.97
C ILE A 686 7.32 -46.77 7.93
N ASP A 687 6.71 -47.14 9.05
CA ASP A 687 7.30 -48.12 9.99
C ASP A 687 7.38 -49.53 9.39
N ASP A 688 6.32 -49.96 8.69
CA ASP A 688 6.28 -51.22 7.96
C ASP A 688 7.36 -51.23 6.84
N PHE A 689 7.51 -50.12 6.11
CA PHE A 689 8.56 -49.92 5.10
C PHE A 689 9.98 -49.97 5.68
N LEU A 690 10.26 -49.24 6.77
CA LEU A 690 11.57 -49.24 7.45
C LEU A 690 11.94 -50.60 8.05
N SER A 691 10.95 -51.48 8.26
CA SER A 691 11.13 -52.84 8.77
C SER A 691 11.35 -53.89 7.67
N SER A 692 11.24 -53.51 6.39
CA SER A 692 11.39 -54.41 5.24
C SER A 692 12.85 -54.69 4.85
N ASP A 693 13.10 -55.88 4.29
CA ASP A 693 14.42 -56.29 3.79
C ASP A 693 14.59 -55.91 2.31
N PHE A 694 15.38 -54.85 2.06
CA PHE A 694 15.71 -54.36 0.73
C PHE A 694 16.81 -55.20 0.07
N SER A 695 16.53 -56.47 -0.20
CA SER A 695 17.51 -57.41 -0.78
C SER A 695 17.93 -57.09 -2.23
N SER A 696 17.40 -56.02 -2.83
CA SER A 696 17.76 -55.48 -4.15
C SER A 696 17.15 -54.08 -4.35
N ASP A 697 17.80 -53.24 -5.15
CA ASP A 697 17.41 -51.83 -5.35
C ASP A 697 16.01 -51.64 -5.98
N GLY A 698 15.43 -52.66 -6.62
CA GLY A 698 14.04 -52.61 -7.11
C GLY A 698 12.99 -52.81 -6.01
N LYS A 699 13.26 -53.64 -5.00
CA LYS A 699 12.28 -53.97 -3.95
C LYS A 699 11.88 -52.77 -3.09
N ILE A 700 12.79 -51.84 -2.86
CA ILE A 700 12.49 -50.64 -2.08
C ILE A 700 11.41 -49.78 -2.73
N PHE A 701 11.34 -49.70 -4.07
CA PHE A 701 10.26 -49.00 -4.77
C PHE A 701 8.93 -49.76 -4.63
N GLU A 702 8.97 -51.11 -4.69
CA GLU A 702 7.80 -51.96 -4.49
C GLU A 702 7.22 -51.87 -3.06
N GLU A 703 8.08 -51.73 -2.03
CA GLU A 703 7.67 -51.52 -0.64
C GLU A 703 7.25 -50.06 -0.36
N ALA A 704 8.00 -49.07 -0.85
CA ALA A 704 7.68 -47.65 -0.69
C ALA A 704 6.31 -47.30 -1.32
N ALA A 705 5.97 -47.94 -2.44
CA ALA A 705 4.67 -47.78 -3.10
C ALA A 705 3.49 -48.48 -2.38
N LYS A 706 3.70 -49.00 -1.17
CA LYS A 706 2.64 -49.48 -0.26
C LYS A 706 2.32 -48.47 0.85
N ILE A 707 3.16 -47.43 1.03
CA ILE A 707 2.94 -46.40 2.03
C ILE A 707 1.73 -45.55 1.59
N PRO A 708 0.67 -45.43 2.40
CA PRO A 708 -0.49 -44.63 2.03
C PRO A 708 -0.12 -43.14 2.08
N GLY A 709 -0.37 -42.44 0.97
CA GLY A 709 -0.25 -40.98 0.89
C GLY A 709 -1.44 -40.25 1.53
N ILE A 710 -1.38 -38.91 1.51
CA ILE A 710 -2.44 -38.03 2.01
C ILE A 710 -2.75 -36.97 0.95
N ALA A 711 -3.95 -37.05 0.37
CA ALA A 711 -4.45 -36.13 -0.65
C ALA A 711 -5.81 -35.54 -0.24
N GLY A 712 -6.23 -34.46 -0.89
CA GLY A 712 -7.58 -33.87 -0.75
C GLY A 712 -7.79 -32.86 0.39
N PHE A 713 -6.78 -32.57 1.21
CA PHE A 713 -6.89 -31.62 2.32
C PHE A 713 -6.41 -30.21 1.95
N ASN A 714 -7.12 -29.18 2.42
CA ASN A 714 -6.68 -27.79 2.32
C ASN A 714 -5.96 -27.35 3.60
N TYR A 715 -4.65 -27.61 3.66
CA TYR A 715 -3.82 -27.32 4.83
C TYR A 715 -3.79 -25.83 5.22
N LYS A 716 -3.97 -24.91 4.26
CA LYS A 716 -4.04 -23.45 4.53
C LYS A 716 -5.35 -23.07 5.23
N SER A 717 -6.49 -23.59 4.79
CA SER A 717 -7.77 -23.41 5.49
C SER A 717 -7.74 -24.04 6.87
N LEU A 718 -7.23 -25.27 6.99
CA LEU A 718 -7.04 -25.96 8.28
C LEU A 718 -6.16 -25.14 9.25
N LYS A 719 -5.02 -24.62 8.78
CA LYS A 719 -4.16 -23.76 9.60
C LYS A 719 -4.91 -22.52 10.09
N ALA A 720 -5.57 -21.79 9.18
CA ALA A 720 -6.34 -20.60 9.54
C ALA A 720 -7.50 -20.90 10.51
N ALA A 721 -8.16 -22.06 10.37
CA ALA A 721 -9.22 -22.50 11.28
C ALA A 721 -8.70 -22.82 12.68
N VAL A 722 -7.55 -23.51 12.80
CA VAL A 722 -6.89 -23.77 14.09
C VAL A 722 -6.38 -22.47 14.73
N GLU A 723 -5.78 -21.57 13.96
CA GLU A 723 -5.35 -20.24 14.44
C GLU A 723 -6.53 -19.40 14.95
N ALA A 724 -7.71 -19.51 14.33
CA ALA A 724 -8.91 -18.79 14.75
C ALA A 724 -9.46 -19.25 16.12
N VAL A 725 -9.24 -20.52 16.51
CA VAL A 725 -9.62 -21.05 17.82
C VAL A 725 -8.48 -20.98 18.86
N ASP A 726 -7.22 -20.86 18.43
CA ASP A 726 -6.05 -20.80 19.32
C ASP A 726 -5.80 -19.41 19.96
N THR A 727 -6.79 -18.91 20.69
CA THR A 727 -6.72 -17.63 21.41
C THR A 727 -5.67 -17.58 22.54
N THR A 728 -4.99 -18.69 22.85
CA THR A 728 -4.06 -18.82 23.99
C THR A 728 -2.68 -19.39 23.63
N GLY A 729 -2.43 -19.75 22.37
CA GLY A 729 -1.20 -20.42 21.93
C GLY A 729 -1.10 -21.91 22.31
N LYS A 730 -2.21 -22.50 22.78
CA LYS A 730 -2.33 -23.91 23.22
C LYS A 730 -2.17 -24.90 22.06
N PHE A 731 -2.55 -24.50 20.85
CA PHE A 731 -2.54 -25.33 19.65
C PHE A 731 -1.42 -24.99 18.67
N SER A 732 -0.51 -24.08 19.04
CA SER A 732 0.70 -23.71 18.29
C SER A 732 1.50 -24.90 17.71
N GLY A 733 1.59 -26.03 18.43
CA GLY A 733 2.22 -27.25 17.91
C GLY A 733 1.50 -27.86 16.69
N ILE A 734 0.16 -27.75 16.63
CA ILE A 734 -0.65 -28.20 15.48
C ILE A 734 -0.62 -27.16 14.35
N VAL A 735 -0.60 -25.86 14.66
CA VAL A 735 -0.39 -24.79 13.68
C VAL A 735 0.94 -24.97 12.95
N ASN A 736 2.02 -25.22 13.70
CA ASN A 736 3.35 -25.50 13.14
C ASN A 736 3.34 -26.80 12.30
N ALA A 737 2.70 -27.87 12.79
CA ALA A 737 2.60 -29.12 12.04
C ALA A 737 1.83 -28.96 10.71
N LEU A 738 0.77 -28.15 10.68
CA LEU A 738 0.04 -27.81 9.45
C LEU A 738 0.85 -26.92 8.49
N GLU A 739 1.74 -26.08 9.01
CA GLU A 739 2.68 -25.31 8.19
C GLU A 739 3.77 -26.21 7.58
N VAL A 740 4.31 -27.15 8.35
CA VAL A 740 5.25 -28.17 7.87
C VAL A 740 4.58 -29.06 6.81
N ILE A 741 3.37 -29.56 7.07
CA ILE A 741 2.64 -30.42 6.12
C ILE A 741 2.27 -29.69 4.82
N THR A 742 2.11 -28.35 4.85
CA THR A 742 1.89 -27.54 3.62
C THR A 742 3.10 -27.58 2.68
N ASN A 743 4.30 -27.88 3.19
CA ASN A 743 5.55 -27.97 2.42
C ASN A 743 6.01 -29.42 2.19
N LEU A 744 5.30 -30.41 2.76
CA LEU A 744 5.57 -31.84 2.56
C LEU A 744 4.50 -32.40 1.63
N ASP A 745 4.94 -32.83 0.46
CA ASP A 745 4.06 -33.21 -0.65
C ASP A 745 3.54 -34.64 -0.47
N LEU A 746 2.53 -34.81 0.40
CA LEU A 746 2.12 -36.12 0.92
C LEU A 746 1.31 -37.00 -0.04
N ASP A 747 0.92 -36.50 -1.21
CA ASP A 747 0.22 -37.31 -2.22
C ASP A 747 1.21 -38.24 -2.93
N PHE A 748 1.48 -39.39 -2.31
CA PHE A 748 2.48 -40.34 -2.80
C PHE A 748 2.05 -41.10 -4.06
N GLU A 749 0.75 -41.16 -4.37
CA GLU A 749 0.25 -41.92 -5.53
C GLU A 749 0.70 -41.27 -6.85
N LYS A 750 0.79 -39.94 -6.90
CA LYS A 750 1.19 -39.20 -8.10
C LYS A 750 2.65 -39.42 -8.53
N TYR A 751 3.48 -40.01 -7.67
CA TYR A 751 4.89 -40.29 -7.98
C TYR A 751 5.10 -41.64 -8.69
N ASP A 752 4.03 -42.41 -8.98
CA ASP A 752 4.05 -43.73 -9.63
C ASP A 752 5.29 -44.58 -9.26
N ILE A 753 5.53 -44.73 -7.95
CA ILE A 753 6.80 -45.25 -7.41
C ILE A 753 7.11 -46.66 -7.97
N LYS A 754 6.09 -47.42 -8.37
CA LYS A 754 6.21 -48.78 -8.94
C LYS A 754 6.84 -48.80 -10.33
N SER A 755 6.79 -47.70 -11.09
CA SER A 755 7.34 -47.61 -12.45
C SER A 755 8.87 -47.83 -12.50
N ALA A 756 9.59 -47.49 -11.43
CA ALA A 756 11.05 -47.65 -11.31
C ALA A 756 11.55 -49.07 -11.57
N SER A 757 10.79 -50.11 -11.20
CA SER A 757 11.18 -51.52 -11.43
C SER A 757 11.31 -51.89 -12.92
N SER A 758 10.63 -51.17 -13.82
CA SER A 758 10.84 -51.26 -15.27
C SER A 758 12.11 -50.50 -15.69
N SER A 759 12.27 -49.29 -15.17
CA SER A 759 13.39 -48.39 -15.50
C SER A 759 14.75 -48.98 -15.13
N LEU A 760 14.87 -49.60 -13.95
CA LEU A 760 16.10 -50.27 -13.52
C LEU A 760 16.50 -51.41 -14.46
N LYS A 761 15.54 -52.25 -14.89
CA LYS A 761 15.80 -53.34 -15.86
C LYS A 761 16.22 -52.83 -17.23
N ALA A 762 15.63 -51.72 -17.67
CA ALA A 762 16.03 -51.08 -18.93
C ALA A 762 17.43 -50.44 -18.81
N LEU A 763 17.81 -49.99 -17.62
CA LEU A 763 19.12 -49.43 -17.34
C LEU A 763 20.22 -50.51 -17.30
N ASP A 764 19.94 -51.69 -16.75
CA ASP A 764 20.83 -52.86 -16.87
C ASP A 764 21.08 -53.21 -18.36
N ALA A 765 20.03 -53.22 -19.18
CA ALA A 765 20.15 -53.46 -20.61
C ALA A 765 20.95 -52.36 -21.32
N PHE A 766 20.78 -51.09 -20.92
CA PHE A 766 21.56 -49.96 -21.42
C PHE A 766 23.07 -50.13 -21.16
N PHE A 767 23.49 -50.35 -19.90
CA PHE A 767 24.92 -50.39 -19.57
C PHE A 767 25.65 -51.50 -20.33
N ASN A 768 25.04 -52.70 -20.43
CA ASN A 768 25.56 -53.80 -21.22
C ASN A 768 25.71 -53.44 -22.72
N LYS A 769 24.72 -52.74 -23.29
CA LYS A 769 24.74 -52.34 -24.70
C LYS A 769 25.72 -51.19 -24.98
N TYR A 770 25.86 -50.27 -24.03
CA TYR A 770 26.80 -49.15 -24.10
C TYR A 770 28.24 -49.62 -24.06
N GLU A 771 28.58 -50.53 -23.12
CA GLU A 771 29.91 -51.14 -23.06
C GLU A 771 30.24 -51.90 -24.36
N ALA A 772 29.30 -52.71 -24.89
CA ALA A 772 29.49 -53.43 -26.15
C ALA A 772 29.65 -52.50 -27.37
N THR A 773 29.03 -51.31 -27.36
CA THR A 773 29.13 -50.31 -28.44
C THR A 773 30.47 -49.56 -28.41
N LEU A 774 30.98 -49.27 -27.21
CA LEU A 774 32.27 -48.61 -27.01
C LEU A 774 33.46 -49.57 -27.14
N PHE A 775 33.29 -50.82 -26.78
CA PHE A 775 34.35 -51.82 -26.77
C PHE A 775 33.91 -53.09 -27.52
N PRO A 776 33.66 -52.99 -28.85
CA PRO A 776 33.28 -54.15 -29.65
C PRO A 776 34.37 -55.23 -29.54
N PRO A 777 33.99 -56.52 -29.38
CA PRO A 777 34.96 -57.59 -29.19
C PRO A 777 35.88 -57.69 -30.40
N THR A 778 37.20 -57.72 -30.14
CA THR A 778 38.23 -57.76 -31.18
C THR A 778 38.02 -58.97 -32.09
N THR A 779 37.62 -58.73 -33.34
CA THR A 779 37.38 -59.80 -34.31
C THR A 779 38.66 -60.62 -34.49
N THR A 780 38.62 -61.90 -34.13
CA THR A 780 39.77 -62.80 -34.27
C THR A 780 40.09 -62.97 -35.75
N ILE A 781 41.20 -62.38 -36.19
CA ILE A 781 41.68 -62.50 -37.56
C ILE A 781 42.03 -63.98 -37.82
N PRO A 782 41.52 -64.62 -38.88
CA PRO A 782 41.91 -65.98 -39.23
C PRO A 782 43.42 -66.08 -39.50
N PRO A 783 44.10 -67.21 -39.22
CA PRO A 783 45.54 -67.32 -39.40
C PRO A 783 45.96 -67.03 -40.85
N ALA A 784 46.91 -66.11 -41.02
CA ALA A 784 47.42 -65.74 -42.34
C ALA A 784 48.13 -66.92 -43.01
N THR A 785 47.72 -67.25 -44.23
CA THR A 785 48.39 -68.23 -45.11
C THR A 785 49.78 -67.70 -45.51
N PRO A 786 50.83 -68.54 -45.63
CA PRO A 786 52.20 -68.05 -45.83
C PRO A 786 52.41 -67.36 -47.18
N LEU A 787 53.15 -66.24 -47.18
CA LEU A 787 53.57 -65.53 -48.38
C LEU A 787 54.60 -66.32 -49.19
N SER A 788 54.45 -66.32 -50.51
CA SER A 788 55.51 -66.59 -51.49
C SER A 788 55.86 -65.31 -52.27
N SER A 789 57.10 -65.21 -52.72
CA SER A 789 57.80 -64.00 -53.22
C SER A 789 58.44 -64.30 -54.60
N PRO A 790 59.01 -63.36 -55.38
CA PRO A 790 58.57 -62.01 -55.80
C PRO A 790 58.77 -61.66 -57.33
N ALA A 791 58.28 -60.47 -57.74
CA ALA A 791 58.77 -59.58 -58.84
C ALA A 791 58.50 -59.95 -60.33
N PRO A 792 58.71 -59.06 -61.36
CA PRO A 792 59.01 -57.60 -61.38
C PRO A 792 58.30 -56.69 -62.47
N SER A 793 58.54 -55.37 -62.38
CA SER A 793 58.83 -54.36 -63.46
C SER A 793 57.79 -53.55 -64.29
N ASN A 794 57.98 -52.21 -64.24
CA ASN A 794 58.04 -51.16 -65.31
C ASN A 794 56.81 -50.72 -66.17
N GLN A 795 56.47 -49.41 -66.23
CA GLN A 795 57.00 -48.37 -67.17
C GLN A 795 56.23 -47.01 -67.13
N SER A 796 56.83 -45.93 -67.68
CA SER A 796 56.30 -44.54 -67.91
C SER A 796 56.87 -44.01 -69.27
N PRO A 797 56.77 -42.71 -69.67
CA PRO A 797 55.78 -41.63 -69.49
C PRO A 797 55.18 -41.19 -70.88
N PRO A 798 55.41 -40.00 -71.51
CA PRO A 798 55.10 -38.58 -71.16
C PRO A 798 54.24 -37.80 -72.22
N SER A 799 53.75 -36.57 -71.90
CA SER A 799 53.98 -35.32 -72.71
C SER A 799 53.20 -34.07 -72.19
N GLN A 800 53.75 -32.87 -72.46
CA GLN A 800 53.37 -31.52 -71.98
C GLN A 800 52.95 -30.60 -73.18
N PRO A 801 52.62 -29.26 -73.10
CA PRO A 801 53.35 -28.17 -72.40
C PRO A 801 52.51 -26.99 -71.81
N GLN A 802 53.21 -25.91 -71.41
CA GLN A 802 52.86 -24.78 -70.52
C GLN A 802 52.70 -23.41 -71.29
N PRO A 803 52.36 -22.23 -70.68
CA PRO A 803 53.27 -21.40 -69.85
C PRO A 803 52.64 -20.57 -68.67
N GLY A 804 53.47 -19.92 -67.83
CA GLY A 804 53.10 -19.06 -66.66
C GLY A 804 53.12 -17.52 -66.92
N PRO A 805 53.44 -16.59 -65.96
CA PRO A 805 54.32 -16.76 -64.77
C PRO A 805 54.09 -15.90 -63.46
N ARG A 806 54.84 -16.25 -62.38
CA ARG A 806 55.35 -15.45 -61.19
C ARG A 806 54.37 -14.78 -60.18
N GLY A 807 54.70 -14.64 -58.88
CA GLY A 807 55.85 -15.05 -58.05
C GLY A 807 55.54 -14.94 -56.53
N SER A 808 56.01 -15.84 -55.66
CA SER A 808 57.24 -15.79 -54.79
C SER A 808 56.99 -15.45 -53.30
N SER A 809 57.29 -16.41 -52.41
CA SER A 809 57.16 -16.44 -50.92
C SER A 809 58.55 -16.36 -50.22
N PRO A 810 58.82 -16.79 -48.95
CA PRO A 810 58.16 -16.74 -47.61
C PRO A 810 59.19 -16.16 -46.55
N PRO A 811 59.42 -16.62 -45.28
CA PRO A 811 58.65 -17.30 -44.20
C PRO A 811 58.73 -16.61 -42.79
N ALA A 812 58.29 -17.29 -41.70
CA ALA A 812 58.42 -16.93 -40.26
C ALA A 812 59.88 -17.12 -39.71
N PRO A 813 60.30 -16.74 -38.46
CA PRO A 813 59.76 -17.25 -37.16
C PRO A 813 59.97 -16.42 -35.83
N SER A 814 59.57 -17.00 -34.67
CA SER A 814 60.14 -16.89 -33.29
C SER A 814 60.05 -15.60 -32.42
N ALA A 815 60.00 -15.82 -31.08
CA ALA A 815 60.09 -14.83 -29.98
C ALA A 815 61.54 -14.37 -29.68
N PRO A 816 61.81 -13.31 -28.88
CA PRO A 816 61.99 -13.47 -27.40
C PRO A 816 61.80 -12.22 -26.48
N SER A 817 61.79 -12.47 -25.16
CA SER A 817 62.41 -11.75 -23.99
C SER A 817 62.26 -10.24 -23.69
N ALA A 818 62.45 -9.91 -22.41
CA ALA A 818 62.32 -8.61 -21.73
C ALA A 818 63.52 -7.64 -21.90
N PRO A 819 63.43 -6.43 -21.29
CA PRO A 819 64.53 -6.01 -20.39
C PRO A 819 64.08 -5.36 -19.07
N GLU A 820 65.01 -5.34 -18.10
CA GLU A 820 64.96 -4.56 -16.84
C GLU A 820 65.55 -3.15 -17.04
N THR A 821 65.19 -2.17 -16.19
CA THR A 821 66.16 -1.31 -15.44
C THR A 821 65.50 -0.33 -14.45
N ASP A 822 65.96 -0.42 -13.20
CA ASP A 822 66.38 0.65 -12.27
C ASP A 822 65.46 1.78 -11.75
N THR A 823 65.09 1.58 -10.47
CA THR A 823 65.28 2.49 -9.31
C THR A 823 64.94 3.99 -9.39
N ASN A 824 64.09 4.44 -8.46
CA ASN A 824 64.57 5.36 -7.42
C ASN A 824 63.70 5.36 -6.15
N SER A 825 64.36 5.51 -5.00
CA SER A 825 63.77 5.55 -3.67
C SER A 825 63.66 6.97 -3.13
N LEU A 826 62.60 7.29 -2.37
CA LEU A 826 62.68 8.25 -1.26
C LEU A 826 61.48 8.10 -0.33
N ALA A 827 61.75 7.66 0.90
CA ALA A 827 60.82 7.76 2.01
C ALA A 827 61.04 9.09 2.72
N LEU A 828 59.96 9.75 3.13
CA LEU A 828 60.02 10.88 4.07
C LEU A 828 59.10 10.60 5.26
N VAL A 829 59.63 10.85 6.45
CA VAL A 829 58.94 10.77 7.74
C VAL A 829 58.12 12.05 7.92
N ASP A 830 56.94 11.95 8.53
CA ASP A 830 56.54 12.97 9.48
C ASP A 830 55.70 12.41 10.65
N LEU A 831 55.84 13.07 11.80
CA LEU A 831 54.91 12.99 12.93
C LEU A 831 53.81 14.07 12.68
N THR A 832 52.80 14.36 13.49
CA THR A 832 52.63 14.32 14.95
C THR A 832 51.14 14.58 15.28
N ASP A 833 50.78 14.37 16.54
CA ASP A 833 49.76 15.09 17.32
C ASP A 833 48.24 14.94 17.08
N SER A 834 47.64 14.39 18.14
CA SER A 834 46.27 14.54 18.62
C SER A 834 45.89 15.99 18.92
N PRO A 835 44.58 16.32 18.95
CA PRO A 835 44.08 16.85 20.22
C PRO A 835 42.74 16.24 20.69
N ALA A 836 42.57 16.23 22.02
CA ALA A 836 41.25 16.19 22.68
C ALA A 836 40.49 17.52 22.42
N ASP A 837 39.19 17.71 22.67
CA ASP A 837 38.33 17.18 23.74
C ASP A 837 36.82 17.37 23.35
N PRO A 838 35.84 17.54 24.27
CA PRO A 838 34.81 16.56 24.59
C PRO A 838 33.43 16.76 23.93
N THR A 839 32.58 15.72 23.95
CA THR A 839 31.15 15.80 23.61
C THR A 839 30.24 15.57 24.84
N PRO A 840 29.19 16.39 25.06
CA PRO A 840 28.20 16.14 26.11
C PRO A 840 26.96 15.40 25.57
N GLU A 841 26.65 14.24 26.14
CA GLU A 841 25.45 13.45 25.83
C GLU A 841 24.15 14.08 26.41
N VAL A 842 23.52 15.03 25.72
CA VAL A 842 22.10 15.39 26.00
C VAL A 842 21.35 15.82 24.72
N SER A 843 20.69 14.89 24.02
CA SER A 843 19.71 15.27 22.96
C SER A 843 18.59 14.27 22.66
N GLY A 844 18.86 12.95 22.76
CA GLY A 844 17.92 11.92 22.29
C GLY A 844 16.51 11.96 22.91
N PHE A 845 16.39 12.27 24.21
CA PHE A 845 15.09 12.23 24.92
C PHE A 845 14.14 13.37 24.51
N MET A 846 14.66 14.56 24.21
CA MET A 846 13.85 15.69 23.74
C MET A 846 13.34 15.47 22.30
N TRP A 847 14.15 14.84 21.44
CA TRP A 847 13.77 14.49 20.08
C TRP A 847 12.60 13.46 20.05
N PHE A 848 12.63 12.45 20.92
CA PHE A 848 11.53 11.50 21.05
C PHE A 848 10.21 12.14 21.52
N ILE A 849 10.28 13.11 22.43
CA ILE A 849 9.09 13.88 22.87
C ILE A 849 8.54 14.74 21.73
N LEU A 850 9.41 15.40 20.96
CA LEU A 850 9.00 16.24 19.83
C LEU A 850 8.32 15.43 18.71
N ILE A 851 8.92 14.30 18.29
CA ILE A 851 8.32 13.38 17.32
C ILE A 851 6.97 12.87 17.81
N SER A 852 6.87 12.48 19.08
CA SER A 852 5.62 11.97 19.66
C SER A 852 4.50 13.02 19.64
N TYR A 853 4.83 14.29 19.92
CA TYR A 853 3.88 15.40 19.86
C TYR A 853 3.40 15.68 18.44
N ILE A 854 4.30 15.63 17.45
CA ILE A 854 3.98 15.82 16.02
C ILE A 854 3.07 14.68 15.52
N LEU A 855 3.39 13.41 15.84
CA LEU A 855 2.57 12.26 15.47
C LEU A 855 1.16 12.33 16.09
N PHE A 856 1.05 12.76 17.35
CA PHE A 856 -0.25 12.93 18.01
C PHE A 856 -1.10 14.03 17.33
N PHE A 857 -0.47 15.12 16.89
CA PHE A 857 -1.14 16.22 16.19
C PHE A 857 -1.57 15.83 14.76
N VAL A 858 -0.74 15.09 14.04
CA VAL A 858 -1.05 14.57 12.69
C VAL A 858 -2.18 13.54 12.74
N MET A 859 -2.19 12.63 13.73
CA MET A 859 -3.31 11.68 13.87
C MET A 859 -4.61 12.35 14.34
N GLY A 860 -4.54 13.40 15.16
CA GLY A 860 -5.71 14.20 15.55
C GLY A 860 -6.36 14.95 14.38
N THR A 861 -5.54 15.52 13.49
CA THR A 861 -6.03 16.24 12.29
C THR A 861 -6.55 15.27 11.21
N ALA A 862 -5.86 14.15 10.97
CA ALA A 862 -6.36 13.10 10.07
C ALA A 862 -7.70 12.51 10.55
N GLY A 863 -7.84 12.26 11.85
CA GLY A 863 -9.07 11.76 12.46
C GLY A 863 -10.25 12.71 12.31
N THR A 864 -10.03 14.02 12.52
CA THR A 864 -11.08 15.04 12.33
C THR A 864 -11.47 15.23 10.86
N VAL A 865 -10.51 15.22 9.93
CA VAL A 865 -10.80 15.25 8.48
C VAL A 865 -11.60 14.02 8.04
N PHE A 866 -11.24 12.82 8.50
CA PHE A 866 -11.99 11.59 8.20
C PHE A 866 -13.42 11.64 8.78
N PHE A 867 -13.58 12.13 10.00
CA PHE A 867 -14.90 12.25 10.64
C PHE A 867 -15.81 13.25 9.91
N VAL A 868 -15.29 14.43 9.54
CA VAL A 868 -16.04 15.44 8.76
C VAL A 868 -16.41 14.90 7.37
N LYS A 869 -15.48 14.24 6.67
CA LYS A 869 -15.73 13.65 5.33
C LYS A 869 -16.78 12.53 5.39
N ARG A 870 -16.83 11.75 6.48
CA ARG A 870 -17.87 10.74 6.73
C ARG A 870 -19.23 11.37 7.06
N PHE A 871 -19.26 12.40 7.90
CA PHE A 871 -20.50 13.09 8.31
C PHE A 871 -21.19 13.80 7.14
N LEU A 872 -20.42 14.46 6.27
CA LEU A 872 -20.92 15.08 5.04
C LEU A 872 -21.48 14.05 4.05
N LYS A 873 -20.87 12.85 3.95
CA LYS A 873 -21.32 11.78 3.04
C LYS A 873 -22.63 11.12 3.50
N THR A 874 -22.92 11.11 4.81
CA THR A 874 -24.21 10.63 5.35
C THR A 874 -25.35 11.65 5.25
N GLY A 875 -25.05 12.95 5.10
CA GLY A 875 -26.07 14.01 5.07
C GLY A 875 -26.93 14.09 3.79
N GLN A 876 -26.50 13.50 2.67
CA GLN A 876 -27.16 13.67 1.37
C GLN A 876 -28.23 12.61 1.03
N ASN A 877 -28.41 11.57 1.85
CA ASN A 877 -29.30 10.44 1.53
C ASN A 877 -30.51 10.27 2.48
N VAL A 878 -31.16 11.39 2.85
CA VAL A 878 -32.44 11.36 3.59
C VAL A 878 -33.52 12.12 2.81
N LYS A 879 -34.29 11.39 1.99
CA LYS A 879 -35.57 11.90 1.45
C LYS A 879 -36.59 11.99 2.61
N PRO A 880 -37.29 13.13 2.80
CA PRO A 880 -38.31 13.24 3.83
C PRO A 880 -39.54 12.37 3.48
N LYS A 881 -39.95 11.49 4.40
CA LYS A 881 -41.24 10.80 4.31
C LYS A 881 -42.37 11.75 4.70
N THR A 882 -43.24 12.09 3.76
CA THR A 882 -44.51 12.78 4.04
C THR A 882 -45.50 11.84 4.76
N PRO A 883 -46.32 12.36 5.70
CA PRO A 883 -47.28 11.55 6.44
C PRO A 883 -48.52 11.22 5.58
N LYS A 884 -48.93 9.94 5.57
CA LYS A 884 -50.16 9.50 4.89
C LYS A 884 -51.40 10.00 5.63
N LYS A 885 -52.19 10.86 4.98
CA LYS A 885 -53.53 11.25 5.43
C LYS A 885 -54.55 10.19 4.95
N LYS A 886 -55.21 9.49 5.87
CA LYS A 886 -56.36 8.61 5.55
C LYS A 886 -57.58 9.47 5.21
N ILE A 887 -58.16 9.30 4.02
CA ILE A 887 -59.55 9.66 3.69
C ILE A 887 -60.13 8.52 2.83
N ASN A 888 -61.37 8.14 3.11
CA ASN A 888 -62.12 7.08 2.41
C ASN A 888 -62.84 7.64 1.15
N GLY A 889 -63.17 6.76 0.19
CA GLY A 889 -64.39 6.93 -0.63
C GLY A 889 -64.23 6.75 -2.15
N ASN A 890 -64.80 5.66 -2.66
CA ASN A 890 -65.43 5.41 -3.98
C ASN A 890 -65.17 6.42 -5.14
N SER A 891 -64.85 5.99 -6.37
CA SER A 891 -65.74 5.14 -7.21
C SER A 891 -65.11 4.84 -8.60
N SER A 892 -65.74 3.90 -9.34
CA SER A 892 -65.80 3.78 -10.83
C SER A 892 -64.49 3.99 -11.64
N ALA A 893 -63.78 2.96 -12.11
CA ALA A 893 -64.09 2.00 -13.19
C ALA A 893 -63.85 2.50 -14.63
N LYS A 894 -63.37 1.54 -15.46
CA LYS A 894 -63.28 1.46 -16.94
C LYS A 894 -62.04 2.03 -17.68
N ASP A 895 -61.44 1.11 -18.46
CA ASP A 895 -61.10 1.18 -19.90
C ASP A 895 -60.06 2.23 -20.38
N ASP A 896 -59.23 2.05 -21.43
CA ASP A 896 -58.58 0.86 -22.03
C ASP A 896 -57.49 1.36 -23.04
N VAL A 897 -56.64 0.47 -23.57
CA VAL A 897 -56.09 0.49 -24.97
C VAL A 897 -55.22 1.68 -25.50
N THR A 898 -53.90 1.40 -25.59
CA THR A 898 -52.94 1.56 -26.73
C THR A 898 -52.51 2.91 -27.41
N SER A 899 -51.17 3.00 -27.59
CA SER A 899 -50.40 3.29 -28.83
C SER A 899 -50.57 4.58 -29.67
N HIS A 900 -49.49 5.36 -29.80
CA HIS A 900 -48.54 5.42 -30.95
C HIS A 900 -47.60 6.64 -30.72
N HIS A 901 -46.26 6.56 -30.88
CA HIS A 901 -45.43 6.40 -32.09
C HIS A 901 -45.27 7.70 -32.92
N ASN A 902 -44.09 7.86 -33.54
CA ASN A 902 -43.54 9.05 -34.23
C ASN A 902 -43.06 10.20 -33.32
N SER A 903 -42.00 10.96 -33.64
CA SER A 903 -40.84 10.71 -34.53
C SER A 903 -39.82 11.86 -34.36
N ASP A 904 -38.53 11.53 -34.31
CA ASP A 904 -37.40 12.41 -34.67
C ASP A 904 -37.53 12.90 -36.13
N PRO A 905 -36.75 13.88 -36.67
CA PRO A 905 -35.46 14.42 -36.15
C PRO A 905 -35.21 15.96 -36.35
N LEU A 906 -33.95 16.35 -36.06
CA LEU A 906 -33.07 17.34 -36.76
C LEU A 906 -32.76 18.73 -36.18
N ARG A 907 -31.43 18.99 -36.16
CA ARG A 907 -30.68 20.27 -36.16
C ARG A 907 -30.76 21.16 -34.89
N SER A 908 -29.76 22.00 -34.59
CA SER A 908 -28.33 22.16 -34.94
C SER A 908 -27.88 23.52 -34.37
N ALA A 909 -26.56 23.72 -34.24
CA ALA A 909 -25.86 25.01 -34.11
C ALA A 909 -25.80 25.70 -32.72
N ARG A 910 -24.59 25.58 -32.17
CA ARG A 910 -23.82 26.56 -31.38
C ARG A 910 -24.31 28.02 -31.41
N SER A 911 -24.25 28.64 -30.22
CA SER A 911 -23.35 29.78 -29.98
C SER A 911 -22.37 29.37 -28.88
#